data_AF-A0A1H4VYZ7-F1
#
_entry.id   AF-A0A1H4VYZ7-F1
#
_cell.length_a   1.000
_cell.length_b   1.000
_cell.length_c   1.000
_cell.angle_alpha   90.00
_cell.angle_beta   90.00
_cell.angle_gamma   90.00
#
_symmetry.space_group_name_H-M   'P 1'
#
loop_
_entity.id
_entity.type
_entity.pdbx_description
1 polymer ?
#
loop_
_entity_poly.entity_id
_entity_poly.type
_entity_poly.pdbx_seq_one_letter_code
_entity_poly.pdbx_strand_id
1 'polypeptide(L)'
;MARPTCAIDDTSGCLNNTATSTFTTTTSPADADGSGNSLNATDLTGTAGWQSGKTVTIDGATITLPEFGTGAYDNMLASGQTVTLPDSGVVNTGAAVVFLAFATGAPVTNATGTITYAKNNCLDPNGVPSDQSYDLSAVPDWLSGPSSAASITLVHENHSDDTQTSPSSGPKVYAISVPLTCPGSVISSVSLPQLTNGVQAGRPALHILGLGVRPTTATGSGSSARHWVGTWASVQDTGKVQSSDGSTAAVDSQTLRIPAHVSIGTDSGSGVRVHLSNAMGATPVTFDAASVALQDTTAAGATAAAAPATLTFDGSPSVTIPAGGDATSDPVTLTVEQQATVLVSLQVRGMAPAMPGHSVARTPVWVSDHADRTSDTDATHYTQTTYTGLPYLSGIDVTTSTSNPAGSLVLYGDQSVNGGTASADGRHHLSDAITDALADDPHGDASVRYGVLNAGADSNSLLPQITSSTSPFGVLNPLDRDVLTQGNVRTVLVSTGATDLLNCTGNAYTCATEVEDGLASLDIRLSGYSTDDSQLSINQQPVTQNSDITVYLATIAPFTAAHPGTATQEAAREEVNTYLLDNYPGQIIDFAAAVSTDGNATSSTVKAADLSDGNPSAAYYADLAGRYVDDIDAGALIYPPN
;
A
#
# COMPACT_ATOMS: atom_id res chain seq x y z
N MET A 1 38.66 5.81 9.43
CA MET A 1 38.61 4.47 8.79
C MET A 1 37.66 4.59 7.60
N ALA A 2 37.89 3.86 6.51
CA ALA A 2 36.91 3.82 5.41
C ALA A 2 35.59 3.24 5.96
N ARG A 3 34.46 3.83 5.57
CA ARG A 3 33.13 3.30 5.92
C ARG A 3 32.95 1.94 5.25
N PRO A 4 32.35 0.93 5.90
CA PRO A 4 32.08 -0.36 5.27
C PRO A 4 31.27 -0.20 3.98
N THR A 5 31.53 -1.06 2.99
CA THR A 5 30.85 -1.03 1.70
C THR A 5 30.47 -2.45 1.29
N CYS A 6 29.26 -2.61 0.75
CA CYS A 6 28.69 -3.87 0.28
C CYS A 6 27.76 -3.62 -0.91
N ALA A 7 27.29 -4.68 -1.58
CA ALA A 7 26.29 -4.57 -2.63
C ALA A 7 24.89 -4.76 -2.03
N ILE A 8 23.85 -4.23 -2.70
CA ILE A 8 22.46 -4.34 -2.23
C ILE A 8 21.96 -5.80 -2.17
N ASP A 9 22.49 -6.66 -3.04
CA ASP A 9 22.19 -8.08 -3.16
C ASP A 9 23.15 -8.99 -2.37
N ASP A 10 24.22 -8.44 -1.81
CA ASP A 10 25.14 -9.10 -0.88
C ASP A 10 25.61 -8.10 0.19
N THR A 11 24.88 -8.06 1.30
CA THR A 11 25.10 -7.11 2.39
C THR A 11 26.20 -7.54 3.36
N SER A 12 26.81 -8.71 3.18
CA SER A 12 27.76 -9.33 4.14
C SER A 12 28.90 -8.40 4.56
N GLY A 13 29.42 -7.58 3.63
CA GLY A 13 30.48 -6.59 3.90
C GLY A 13 30.06 -5.39 4.76
N CYS A 14 28.77 -5.16 4.97
CA CYS A 14 28.23 -4.06 5.78
C CYS A 14 27.71 -4.50 7.16
N LEU A 15 27.46 -5.80 7.36
CA LEU A 15 26.92 -6.35 8.60
C LEU A 15 27.94 -6.17 9.75
N ASN A 16 27.47 -5.74 10.91
CA ASN A 16 28.35 -5.43 12.05
C ASN A 16 27.71 -5.75 13.41
N ASN A 17 26.58 -6.45 13.43
CA ASN A 17 25.91 -6.91 14.63
C ASN A 17 25.19 -8.24 14.36
N THR A 18 24.98 -9.02 15.43
CA THR A 18 24.17 -10.23 15.43
C THR A 18 22.93 -9.95 16.25
N ALA A 19 21.80 -9.69 15.60
CA ALA A 19 20.52 -9.40 16.23
C ALA A 19 19.56 -10.59 16.25
N THR A 20 19.87 -11.69 15.58
CA THR A 20 19.03 -12.89 15.57
C THR A 20 19.72 -14.08 16.21
N SER A 21 18.94 -14.96 16.84
CA SER A 21 19.44 -16.21 17.39
C SER A 21 18.47 -17.35 17.18
N THR A 22 18.99 -18.58 17.17
CA THR A 22 18.17 -19.80 17.21
C THR A 22 18.06 -20.28 18.65
N PHE A 23 16.83 -20.55 19.09
CA PHE A 23 16.56 -21.15 20.39
C PHE A 23 16.30 -22.66 20.22
N THR A 24 17.14 -23.47 20.87
CA THR A 24 16.93 -24.92 20.99
C THR A 24 16.85 -25.31 22.47
N THR A 25 18.00 -25.60 23.08
CA THR A 25 18.21 -25.68 24.53
C THR A 25 19.21 -24.63 25.03
N THR A 26 19.96 -24.04 24.11
CA THR A 26 20.88 -22.92 24.32
C THR A 26 20.66 -21.91 23.22
N THR A 27 20.77 -20.63 23.54
CA THR A 27 20.64 -19.52 22.60
C THR A 27 22.00 -19.30 21.91
N SER A 28 22.02 -19.23 20.58
CA SER A 28 23.24 -18.79 19.89
C SER A 28 23.59 -17.34 20.28
N PRO A 29 24.87 -16.96 20.44
CA PRO A 29 25.22 -15.60 20.84
C PRO A 29 24.65 -14.55 19.89
N ALA A 30 23.83 -13.64 20.42
CA ALA A 30 23.22 -12.52 19.71
C ALA A 30 22.82 -11.44 20.72
N ASP A 31 22.82 -10.18 20.28
CA ASP A 31 22.41 -9.04 21.08
C ASP A 31 21.90 -7.91 20.15
N ALA A 32 20.60 -7.68 20.18
CA ALA A 32 19.92 -6.64 19.40
C ALA A 32 19.76 -5.34 20.22
N ASP A 33 19.68 -5.40 21.55
CA ASP A 33 19.30 -4.26 22.38
C ASP A 33 20.36 -3.87 23.43
N GLY A 34 21.48 -4.58 23.47
CA GLY A 34 22.56 -4.38 24.44
C GLY A 34 22.29 -5.02 25.81
N SER A 35 21.19 -5.75 25.96
CA SER A 35 20.82 -6.52 27.16
C SER A 35 20.92 -8.04 26.91
N GLY A 36 21.39 -8.44 25.73
CA GLY A 36 21.47 -9.84 25.32
C GLY A 36 20.14 -10.39 24.80
N ASN A 37 19.23 -9.54 24.32
CA ASN A 37 17.96 -9.94 23.73
C ASN A 37 18.07 -9.97 22.21
N SER A 38 17.36 -10.88 21.54
CA SER A 38 17.46 -11.05 20.08
C SER A 38 16.17 -11.56 19.43
N LEU A 39 16.03 -11.28 18.13
CA LEU A 39 14.97 -11.82 17.31
C LEU A 39 15.11 -13.35 17.19
N ASN A 40 14.00 -14.07 17.26
CA ASN A 40 14.02 -15.52 17.08
C ASN A 40 14.09 -15.90 15.57
N ALA A 41 15.18 -16.55 15.17
CA ALA A 41 15.40 -16.98 13.78
C ALA A 41 14.42 -18.07 13.31
N THR A 42 13.89 -18.89 14.23
CA THR A 42 12.86 -19.89 13.94
C THR A 42 11.52 -19.23 13.65
N ASP A 43 11.19 -18.10 14.29
CA ASP A 43 9.99 -17.35 13.95
C ASP A 43 10.11 -16.70 12.56
N LEU A 44 11.28 -16.14 12.24
CA LEU A 44 11.54 -15.60 10.89
C LEU A 44 11.32 -16.67 9.81
N THR A 45 11.89 -17.87 9.99
CA THR A 45 11.83 -18.94 8.99
C THR A 45 10.56 -19.78 9.03
N GLY A 46 10.18 -20.27 10.19
CA GLY A 46 9.07 -21.20 10.37
C GLY A 46 7.71 -20.53 10.43
N THR A 47 7.60 -19.40 11.15
CA THR A 47 6.34 -18.69 11.31
C THR A 47 6.10 -17.71 10.17
N ALA A 48 7.07 -16.83 9.87
CA ALA A 48 6.93 -15.82 8.83
C ALA A 48 7.29 -16.32 7.42
N GLY A 49 8.06 -17.40 7.30
CA GLY A 49 8.53 -17.94 6.01
C GLY A 49 9.66 -17.15 5.36
N TRP A 50 10.24 -16.17 6.05
CA TRP A 50 11.42 -15.45 5.58
C TRP A 50 12.59 -16.41 5.59
N GLN A 51 13.17 -16.69 4.42
CA GLN A 51 14.26 -17.67 4.31
C GLN A 51 15.61 -16.97 4.44
N SER A 52 16.48 -17.52 5.29
CA SER A 52 17.84 -17.00 5.51
C SER A 52 18.65 -16.96 4.22
N GLY A 53 19.27 -15.81 3.91
CA GLY A 53 20.03 -15.58 2.67
C GLY A 53 19.19 -15.60 1.38
N LYS A 54 17.87 -15.46 1.46
CA LYS A 54 16.96 -15.39 0.30
C LYS A 54 16.32 -14.01 0.19
N THR A 55 15.53 -13.82 -0.85
CA THR A 55 14.79 -12.58 -1.06
C THR A 55 13.39 -12.64 -0.45
N VAL A 56 12.88 -11.47 -0.09
CA VAL A 56 11.47 -11.22 0.20
C VAL A 56 11.04 -9.97 -0.56
N THR A 57 9.82 -9.94 -1.08
CA THR A 57 9.24 -8.72 -1.66
C THR A 57 8.28 -8.11 -0.65
N ILE A 58 8.53 -6.87 -0.27
CA ILE A 58 7.73 -6.09 0.68
C ILE A 58 7.57 -4.67 0.13
N ASP A 59 6.34 -4.18 0.15
CA ASP A 59 5.92 -2.90 -0.44
C ASP A 59 6.42 -2.76 -1.89
N GLY A 60 6.38 -3.85 -2.66
CA GLY A 60 6.79 -3.91 -4.06
C GLY A 60 8.31 -3.87 -4.31
N ALA A 61 9.14 -3.86 -3.27
CA ALA A 61 10.60 -3.95 -3.39
C ALA A 61 11.09 -5.35 -3.02
N THR A 62 11.86 -5.97 -3.91
CA THR A 62 12.57 -7.22 -3.60
C THR A 62 13.85 -6.92 -2.82
N ILE A 63 13.97 -7.53 -1.64
CA ILE A 63 15.01 -7.27 -0.65
C ILE A 63 15.73 -8.58 -0.33
N THR A 64 17.06 -8.60 -0.47
CA THR A 64 17.88 -9.73 -0.03
C THR A 64 18.03 -9.71 1.48
N LEU A 65 17.61 -10.79 2.13
CA LEU A 65 17.76 -11.00 3.56
C LEU A 65 19.18 -11.50 3.90
N PRO A 66 19.72 -11.11 5.06
CA PRO A 66 21.02 -11.59 5.51
C PRO A 66 20.95 -13.06 5.93
N GLU A 67 22.11 -13.69 6.10
CA GLU A 67 22.17 -15.03 6.71
C GLU A 67 21.98 -14.93 8.23
N PHE A 68 20.75 -15.01 8.68
CA PHE A 68 20.38 -14.95 10.09
C PHE A 68 20.30 -16.33 10.76
N GLY A 69 20.38 -16.37 12.10
CA GLY A 69 20.37 -17.59 12.92
C GLY A 69 21.69 -18.39 12.93
N THR A 70 22.76 -17.86 12.33
CA THR A 70 24.05 -18.55 12.19
C THR A 70 25.04 -18.26 13.32
N GLY A 71 24.76 -17.24 14.14
CA GLY A 71 25.70 -16.67 15.11
C GLY A 71 26.77 -15.75 14.49
N ALA A 72 26.69 -15.48 13.18
CA ALA A 72 27.46 -14.44 12.50
C ALA A 72 26.70 -13.11 12.51
N TYR A 73 27.30 -12.04 11.99
CA TYR A 73 26.59 -10.78 11.81
C TYR A 73 25.46 -10.95 10.79
N ASP A 74 24.28 -10.46 11.13
CA ASP A 74 23.03 -10.64 10.39
C ASP A 74 22.22 -9.34 10.28
N ASN A 75 22.79 -8.22 10.71
CA ASN A 75 22.20 -6.91 10.51
C ASN A 75 23.26 -5.80 10.44
N MET A 76 22.89 -4.68 9.83
CA MET A 76 23.66 -3.46 9.85
C MET A 76 23.14 -2.56 10.97
N LEU A 77 23.98 -2.24 11.96
CA LEU A 77 23.78 -1.07 12.81
C LEU A 77 24.10 0.15 11.96
N ALA A 78 23.14 1.06 11.77
CA ALA A 78 23.29 2.26 10.95
C ALA A 78 24.47 3.12 11.46
N SER A 79 25.66 2.84 10.94
CA SER A 79 26.96 3.36 11.38
C SER A 79 27.66 4.14 10.26
N GLY A 80 26.91 4.47 9.21
CA GLY A 80 27.40 5.18 8.04
C GLY A 80 27.92 4.27 6.92
N GLN A 81 27.52 3.00 6.86
CA GLN A 81 27.87 2.09 5.76
C GLN A 81 27.37 2.62 4.41
N THR A 82 28.02 2.21 3.33
CA THR A 82 27.60 2.51 1.96
C THR A 82 27.16 1.23 1.25
N VAL A 83 25.89 1.16 0.85
CA VAL A 83 25.35 0.06 0.06
C VAL A 83 25.39 0.48 -1.40
N THR A 84 26.09 -0.27 -2.23
CA THR A 84 26.25 -0.01 -3.67
C THR A 84 25.18 -0.76 -4.47
N LEU A 85 24.76 -0.17 -5.58
CA LEU A 85 23.83 -0.77 -6.53
C LEU A 85 24.59 -0.97 -7.85
N PRO A 86 25.07 -2.20 -8.14
CA PRO A 86 25.78 -2.50 -9.38
C PRO A 86 24.96 -2.17 -10.64
N ASP A 87 25.65 -1.93 -11.77
CA ASP A 87 25.03 -1.62 -13.06
C ASP A 87 24.25 -2.81 -13.68
N SER A 88 24.41 -4.02 -13.13
CA SER A 88 23.79 -5.24 -13.62
C SER A 88 23.55 -6.25 -12.50
N GLY A 89 22.53 -7.09 -12.64
CA GLY A 89 22.21 -8.15 -11.69
C GLY A 89 21.29 -7.71 -10.55
N VAL A 90 21.05 -6.41 -10.41
CA VAL A 90 20.13 -5.82 -9.42
C VAL A 90 19.21 -4.79 -10.05
N VAL A 91 18.11 -4.49 -9.38
CA VAL A 91 17.27 -3.33 -9.69
C VAL A 91 17.95 -2.08 -9.10
N ASN A 92 18.34 -1.14 -9.96
CA ASN A 92 19.00 0.12 -9.56
C ASN A 92 18.28 1.37 -10.08
N THR A 93 17.10 1.20 -10.68
CA THR A 93 16.17 2.26 -11.09
C THR A 93 14.81 1.93 -10.52
N GLY A 94 14.11 2.93 -9.97
CA GLY A 94 12.82 2.69 -9.32
C GLY A 94 12.11 3.97 -8.94
N ALA A 95 11.06 3.84 -8.14
CA ALA A 95 10.31 4.96 -7.56
C ALA A 95 10.66 5.22 -6.08
N ALA A 96 11.18 4.22 -5.37
CA ALA A 96 11.55 4.32 -3.95
C ALA A 96 12.66 3.34 -3.56
N VAL A 97 13.37 3.62 -2.46
CA VAL A 97 14.20 2.65 -1.73
C VAL A 97 13.43 2.20 -0.48
N VAL A 98 13.22 0.90 -0.33
CA VAL A 98 12.52 0.32 0.82
C VAL A 98 13.53 -0.34 1.76
N PHE A 99 13.48 0.01 3.05
CA PHE A 99 14.36 -0.53 4.09
C PHE A 99 13.59 -1.50 4.98
N LEU A 100 14.14 -2.68 5.25
CA LEU A 100 13.68 -3.53 6.36
C LEU A 100 14.47 -3.19 7.60
N ALA A 101 13.79 -2.62 8.59
CA ALA A 101 14.43 -2.02 9.74
C ALA A 101 13.64 -2.20 11.05
N PHE A 102 14.34 -2.06 12.16
CA PHE A 102 13.73 -1.89 13.48
C PHE A 102 14.68 -1.09 14.38
N ALA A 103 14.11 -0.40 15.36
CA ALA A 103 14.89 0.22 16.43
C ALA A 103 14.85 -0.63 17.70
N THR A 104 15.85 -0.47 18.56
CA THR A 104 15.83 -1.01 19.93
C THR A 104 16.12 0.10 20.94
N GLY A 105 15.61 0.00 22.16
CA GLY A 105 15.88 0.91 23.27
C GLY A 105 15.02 2.18 23.30
N ALA A 106 14.70 2.76 22.14
CA ALA A 106 13.62 3.73 21.89
C ALA A 106 13.51 4.01 20.37
N PRO A 107 12.46 4.70 19.90
CA PRO A 107 12.45 5.27 18.54
C PRO A 107 13.69 6.12 18.29
N VAL A 108 14.24 6.03 17.08
CA VAL A 108 15.46 6.75 16.69
C VAL A 108 15.14 8.19 16.26
N THR A 109 16.12 9.09 16.33
CA THR A 109 15.96 10.48 15.85
C THR A 109 17.21 10.95 15.13
N ASN A 110 17.07 11.89 14.20
CA ASN A 110 18.15 12.40 13.35
C ASN A 110 18.89 11.30 12.55
N ALA A 111 18.16 10.28 12.11
CA ALA A 111 18.71 9.16 11.35
C ALA A 111 18.74 9.48 9.85
N THR A 112 19.58 10.44 9.44
CA THR A 112 19.66 10.89 8.03
C THR A 112 20.71 10.13 7.23
N GLY A 113 20.38 9.80 5.99
CA GLY A 113 21.27 9.16 5.03
C GLY A 113 21.28 9.87 3.67
N THR A 114 21.96 9.29 2.69
CA THR A 114 22.07 9.87 1.35
C THR A 114 21.90 8.81 0.27
N ILE A 115 21.04 9.08 -0.71
CA ILE A 115 20.91 8.33 -1.96
C ILE A 115 21.72 9.09 -3.02
N THR A 116 22.71 8.42 -3.60
CA THR A 116 23.56 8.98 -4.66
C THR A 116 23.14 8.41 -6.00
N TYR A 117 22.81 9.29 -6.94
CA TYR A 117 22.49 8.93 -8.31
C TYR A 117 23.75 8.74 -9.14
N ALA A 118 23.70 7.83 -10.10
CA ALA A 118 24.80 7.59 -11.02
C ALA A 118 25.05 8.84 -11.89
N LYS A 119 26.26 8.92 -12.48
CA LYS A 119 26.62 10.02 -13.37
C LYS A 119 25.59 10.22 -14.49
N ASN A 120 25.28 11.48 -14.81
CA ASN A 120 24.28 11.89 -15.82
C ASN A 120 22.82 11.52 -15.47
N ASN A 121 22.54 11.14 -14.23
CA ASN A 121 21.18 10.93 -13.72
C ASN A 121 20.86 12.00 -12.67
N CYS A 122 19.57 12.37 -12.56
CA CYS A 122 19.05 13.34 -11.58
C CYS A 122 19.94 14.59 -11.42
N LEU A 123 20.15 15.34 -12.50
CA LEU A 123 21.15 16.42 -12.53
C LEU A 123 20.62 17.71 -11.89
N ASP A 124 21.46 18.34 -11.07
CA ASP A 124 21.26 19.71 -10.60
C ASP A 124 21.45 20.73 -11.76
N PRO A 125 21.14 22.03 -11.56
CA PRO A 125 21.33 23.06 -12.58
C PRO A 125 22.78 23.21 -13.10
N ASN A 126 23.77 22.61 -12.44
CA ASN A 126 25.17 22.62 -12.83
C ASN A 126 25.59 21.34 -13.57
N GLY A 127 24.67 20.39 -13.78
CA GLY A 127 24.94 19.12 -14.44
C GLY A 127 25.64 18.08 -13.56
N VAL A 128 25.59 18.23 -12.23
CA VAL A 128 26.08 17.26 -11.25
C VAL A 128 24.89 16.44 -10.71
N PRO A 129 24.98 15.11 -10.55
CA PRO A 129 23.92 14.36 -9.89
C PRO A 129 23.59 14.97 -8.53
N SER A 130 22.31 15.29 -8.31
CA SER A 130 21.79 15.83 -7.07
C SER A 130 21.58 14.66 -6.11
N ASP A 131 22.56 14.44 -5.23
CA ASP A 131 22.37 13.53 -4.09
C ASP A 131 21.09 13.89 -3.33
N GLN A 132 20.31 12.87 -2.98
CA GLN A 132 19.08 13.03 -2.21
C GLN A 132 19.36 12.67 -0.75
N SER A 133 19.09 13.60 0.16
CA SER A 133 19.03 13.29 1.60
C SER A 133 17.73 12.57 1.92
N TYR A 134 17.79 11.63 2.86
CA TYR A 134 16.59 10.97 3.41
C TYR A 134 16.68 10.83 4.93
N ASP A 135 15.57 10.46 5.55
CA ASP A 135 15.43 10.35 7.01
C ASP A 135 14.72 9.05 7.41
N LEU A 136 15.32 8.29 8.33
CA LEU A 136 14.76 7.07 8.94
C LEU A 136 14.40 7.27 10.42
N SER A 137 14.24 8.51 10.87
CA SER A 137 13.90 8.82 12.28
C SER A 137 12.53 8.29 12.71
N ALA A 138 11.69 7.80 11.80
CA ALA A 138 10.39 7.23 12.14
C ALA A 138 10.42 5.72 12.40
N VAL A 139 11.57 5.04 12.26
CA VAL A 139 11.66 3.60 12.53
C VAL A 139 11.28 3.32 13.99
N PRO A 140 10.19 2.55 14.24
CA PRO A 140 9.73 2.29 15.60
C PRO A 140 10.63 1.30 16.34
N ASP A 141 10.54 1.36 17.67
CA ASP A 141 11.12 0.34 18.54
C ASP A 141 10.44 -1.02 18.33
N TRP A 142 11.23 -2.08 18.26
CA TRP A 142 10.80 -3.43 17.92
C TRP A 142 9.74 -4.03 18.86
N LEU A 143 9.70 -3.65 20.14
CA LEU A 143 8.77 -4.21 21.12
C LEU A 143 7.58 -3.26 21.35
N SER A 144 7.87 -1.98 21.54
CA SER A 144 6.86 -0.95 21.88
C SER A 144 6.22 -0.27 20.68
N GLY A 145 6.79 -0.42 19.49
CA GLY A 145 6.23 0.10 18.26
C GLY A 145 4.91 -0.57 17.87
N PRO A 146 4.10 0.09 17.03
CA PRO A 146 2.76 -0.37 16.67
C PRO A 146 2.82 -1.60 15.77
N SER A 147 1.99 -2.61 16.06
CA SER A 147 1.88 -3.83 15.25
C SER A 147 1.16 -3.59 13.92
N SER A 148 0.29 -2.59 13.84
CA SER A 148 -0.44 -2.24 12.61
C SER A 148 0.46 -1.74 11.48
N ALA A 149 1.66 -1.25 11.82
CA ALA A 149 2.66 -0.75 10.88
C ALA A 149 3.78 -1.77 10.58
N ALA A 150 3.85 -2.87 11.34
CA ALA A 150 4.92 -3.84 11.20
C ALA A 150 4.68 -4.72 9.96
N SER A 151 5.74 -4.98 9.19
CA SER A 151 5.70 -5.98 8.12
C SER A 151 5.54 -7.38 8.73
N ILE A 152 6.24 -7.64 9.83
CA ILE A 152 6.08 -8.87 10.61
C ILE A 152 6.14 -8.59 12.10
N THR A 153 5.35 -9.36 12.86
CA THR A 153 5.44 -9.45 14.32
C THR A 153 5.82 -10.87 14.68
N LEU A 154 6.97 -11.05 15.34
CA LEU A 154 7.46 -12.34 15.80
C LEU A 154 6.81 -12.71 17.13
N VAL A 155 6.77 -14.01 17.42
CA VAL A 155 6.14 -14.53 18.64
C VAL A 155 7.11 -14.48 19.81
N HIS A 156 8.39 -14.74 19.55
CA HIS A 156 9.40 -15.01 20.55
C HIS A 156 10.53 -13.99 20.55
N GLU A 157 11.00 -13.70 21.77
CA GLU A 157 12.23 -12.97 22.06
C GLU A 157 13.19 -13.93 22.76
N ASN A 158 14.41 -14.04 22.25
CA ASN A 158 15.44 -14.90 22.82
C ASN A 158 16.35 -14.09 23.73
N HIS A 159 16.77 -14.70 24.85
CA HIS A 159 17.64 -14.09 25.84
C HIS A 159 18.99 -14.82 25.91
N SER A 160 20.04 -14.07 26.26
CA SER A 160 21.42 -14.55 26.40
C SER A 160 21.63 -15.53 27.55
N ASP A 161 20.67 -15.67 28.47
CA ASP A 161 20.69 -16.61 29.59
C ASP A 161 20.03 -17.97 29.27
N ASP A 162 19.97 -18.31 27.98
CA ASP A 162 19.33 -19.53 27.45
C ASP A 162 17.83 -19.62 27.76
N THR A 163 17.15 -18.48 27.90
CA THR A 163 15.69 -18.40 28.03
C THR A 163 15.03 -17.74 26.81
N GLN A 164 13.72 -17.90 26.71
CA GLN A 164 12.88 -17.31 25.67
C GLN A 164 11.58 -16.83 26.29
N THR A 165 11.09 -15.67 25.85
CA THR A 165 9.77 -15.15 26.20
C THR A 165 8.90 -14.97 24.97
N SER A 166 7.60 -14.80 25.19
CA SER A 166 6.61 -14.47 24.15
C SER A 166 5.88 -13.18 24.54
N PRO A 167 6.48 -12.00 24.29
CA PRO A 167 5.88 -10.72 24.65
C PRO A 167 4.53 -10.56 23.95
N SER A 168 3.53 -9.95 24.61
CA SER A 168 2.19 -9.79 24.03
C SER A 168 2.15 -9.01 22.72
N SER A 169 3.14 -8.13 22.50
CA SER A 169 3.30 -7.37 21.26
C SER A 169 4.39 -7.92 20.34
N GLY A 170 5.19 -8.91 20.79
CA GLY A 170 6.30 -9.50 20.02
C GLY A 170 7.38 -8.54 19.51
N PRO A 171 8.58 -9.02 19.15
CA PRO A 171 9.52 -8.23 18.36
C PRO A 171 8.99 -7.98 16.94
N LYS A 172 9.26 -6.80 16.37
CA LYS A 172 8.73 -6.36 15.06
C LYS A 172 9.83 -5.94 14.11
N VAL A 173 9.55 -6.12 12.82
CA VAL A 173 10.33 -5.57 11.71
C VAL A 173 9.40 -4.74 10.83
N TYR A 174 9.89 -3.58 10.40
CA TYR A 174 9.15 -2.59 9.63
C TYR A 174 9.76 -2.41 8.24
N ALA A 175 8.91 -2.16 7.25
CA ALA A 175 9.31 -1.64 5.94
C ALA A 175 9.16 -0.12 5.94
N ILE A 176 10.22 0.59 5.58
CA ILE A 176 10.21 2.05 5.47
C ILE A 176 10.56 2.42 4.04
N SER A 177 9.64 3.05 3.30
CA SER A 177 9.98 3.54 1.98
C SER A 177 10.54 4.96 2.04
N VAL A 178 11.57 5.17 1.25
CA VAL A 178 12.14 6.47 0.91
C VAL A 178 11.93 6.68 -0.58
N PRO A 179 10.86 7.37 -0.99
CA PRO A 179 10.63 7.70 -2.38
C PRO A 179 11.75 8.56 -2.96
N LEU A 180 12.03 8.33 -4.23
CA LEU A 180 13.09 9.01 -4.95
C LEU A 180 12.59 10.36 -5.45
N THR A 181 13.41 11.40 -5.28
CA THR A 181 13.18 12.72 -5.91
C THR A 181 13.28 12.64 -7.43
N CYS A 182 14.01 11.65 -7.93
CA CYS A 182 14.13 11.37 -9.36
C CYS A 182 13.76 9.93 -9.71
N PRO A 183 12.46 9.55 -9.71
CA PRO A 183 12.02 8.23 -10.14
C PRO A 183 12.59 7.84 -11.52
N GLY A 184 12.89 6.56 -11.69
CA GLY A 184 13.50 6.00 -12.90
C GLY A 184 14.98 6.35 -13.11
N SER A 185 15.57 7.25 -12.31
CA SER A 185 17.01 7.54 -12.36
C SER A 185 17.82 6.40 -11.76
N VAL A 186 18.99 6.14 -12.35
CA VAL A 186 19.92 5.12 -11.84
C VAL A 186 20.53 5.59 -10.52
N ILE A 187 20.39 4.77 -9.47
CA ILE A 187 21.03 4.95 -8.17
C ILE A 187 22.36 4.19 -8.19
N SER A 188 23.44 4.82 -7.74
CA SER A 188 24.73 4.14 -7.58
C SER A 188 24.97 3.63 -6.17
N SER A 189 24.48 4.34 -5.15
CA SER A 189 24.67 3.94 -3.76
C SER A 189 23.70 4.60 -2.78
N VAL A 190 23.52 3.96 -1.63
CA VAL A 190 22.80 4.46 -0.47
C VAL A 190 23.75 4.46 0.74
N SER A 191 24.03 5.64 1.30
CA SER A 191 24.73 5.77 2.57
C SER A 191 23.73 5.70 3.72
N LEU A 192 23.89 4.70 4.59
CA LEU A 192 23.09 4.58 5.80
C LEU A 192 23.34 5.72 6.78
N PRO A 193 22.39 6.01 7.68
CA PRO A 193 22.61 6.94 8.77
C PRO A 193 23.82 6.59 9.62
N GLN A 194 24.45 7.60 10.21
CA GLN A 194 25.53 7.43 11.18
C GLN A 194 24.98 7.68 12.58
N LEU A 195 24.30 6.69 13.12
CA LEU A 195 23.62 6.76 14.41
C LEU A 195 24.33 5.93 15.48
N THR A 196 24.57 4.65 15.20
CA THR A 196 24.98 3.67 16.21
C THR A 196 26.06 2.75 15.65
N ASN A 197 27.16 2.58 16.39
CA ASN A 197 28.28 1.68 16.02
C ASN A 197 28.43 0.48 16.97
N GLY A 198 27.48 0.29 17.89
CA GLY A 198 27.37 -0.84 18.81
C GLY A 198 26.10 -0.73 19.65
N VAL A 199 25.50 -1.86 20.02
CA VAL A 199 24.31 -1.90 20.87
C VAL A 199 24.66 -1.66 22.35
N GLN A 200 23.79 -0.97 23.08
CA GLN A 200 23.92 -0.70 24.51
C GLN A 200 22.54 -0.64 25.16
N ALA A 201 22.38 -1.33 26.30
CA ALA A 201 21.12 -1.36 27.03
C ALA A 201 20.56 0.05 27.29
N GLY A 202 19.30 0.27 26.88
CA GLY A 202 18.57 1.53 27.05
C GLY A 202 19.04 2.69 26.16
N ARG A 203 19.85 2.43 25.13
CA ARG A 203 20.22 3.42 24.11
C ARG A 203 19.57 3.06 22.77
N PRO A 204 19.03 4.05 22.02
CA PRO A 204 18.51 3.81 20.69
C PRO A 204 19.56 3.22 19.75
N ALA A 205 19.22 2.12 19.08
CA ALA A 205 19.99 1.57 17.97
C ALA A 205 19.08 1.35 16.75
N LEU A 206 19.58 1.64 15.55
CA LEU A 206 18.87 1.40 14.29
C LEU A 206 19.49 0.19 13.59
N HIS A 207 18.67 -0.84 13.38
CA HIS A 207 19.04 -2.07 12.71
C HIS A 207 18.42 -2.09 11.31
N ILE A 208 19.24 -2.34 10.29
CA ILE A 208 18.79 -2.57 8.92
C ILE A 208 19.12 -4.03 8.56
N LEU A 209 18.09 -4.81 8.20
CA LEU A 209 18.24 -6.18 7.73
C LEU A 209 18.60 -6.23 6.25
N GLY A 210 18.01 -5.33 5.46
CA GLY A 210 18.24 -5.21 4.03
C GLY A 210 17.51 -4.01 3.46
N LEU A 211 17.71 -3.76 2.17
CA LEU A 211 17.04 -2.71 1.41
C LEU A 211 16.88 -3.16 -0.04
N GLY A 212 15.89 -2.59 -0.72
CA GLY A 212 15.57 -2.88 -2.12
C GLY A 212 15.04 -1.63 -2.82
N VAL A 213 15.00 -1.66 -4.15
CA VAL A 213 14.47 -0.59 -4.97
C VAL A 213 13.10 -1.00 -5.51
N ARG A 214 12.06 -0.24 -5.19
CA ARG A 214 10.71 -0.43 -5.73
C ARG A 214 10.70 -0.06 -7.21
N PRO A 215 10.33 -0.96 -8.14
CA PRO A 215 10.34 -0.66 -9.57
C PRO A 215 9.40 0.49 -9.95
N THR A 216 9.71 1.13 -11.08
CA THR A 216 8.79 2.04 -11.75
C THR A 216 7.67 1.29 -12.49
N THR A 217 6.62 1.99 -12.82
CA THR A 217 5.47 1.61 -13.64
C THR A 217 5.82 1.55 -15.13
N ALA A 218 6.84 2.27 -15.57
CA ALA A 218 7.37 2.17 -16.92
C ALA A 218 7.98 0.79 -17.16
N THR A 219 7.62 0.16 -18.29
CA THR A 219 8.14 -1.14 -18.72
C THR A 219 8.46 -1.14 -20.21
N GLY A 220 9.35 -2.03 -20.65
CA GLY A 220 9.85 -2.06 -22.02
C GLY A 220 10.82 -0.90 -22.35
N SER A 221 11.19 -0.76 -23.62
CA SER A 221 12.08 0.31 -24.07
C SER A 221 11.76 0.73 -25.51
N GLY A 222 12.14 1.95 -25.91
CA GLY A 222 11.88 2.47 -27.25
C GLY A 222 10.39 2.48 -27.61
N SER A 223 10.03 2.04 -28.83
CA SER A 223 8.64 2.05 -29.31
C SER A 223 7.72 1.00 -28.64
N SER A 224 8.29 0.05 -27.89
CA SER A 224 7.53 -0.95 -27.13
C SER A 224 7.39 -0.59 -25.65
N ALA A 225 7.86 0.59 -25.23
CA ALA A 225 7.68 1.07 -23.88
C ALA A 225 6.18 1.26 -23.58
N ARG A 226 5.77 0.91 -22.35
CA ARG A 226 4.41 1.00 -21.81
C ARG A 226 4.46 1.49 -20.37
N HIS A 227 3.32 1.96 -19.85
CA HIS A 227 3.14 2.24 -18.43
C HIS A 227 2.11 1.31 -17.82
N TRP A 228 2.45 0.74 -16.66
CA TRP A 228 1.49 0.08 -15.80
C TRP A 228 0.66 1.14 -15.08
N VAL A 229 -0.65 1.00 -15.16
CA VAL A 229 -1.59 1.89 -14.51
C VAL A 229 -2.52 1.02 -13.69
N GLY A 230 -2.63 1.30 -12.40
CA GLY A 230 -3.58 0.61 -11.55
C GLY A 230 -4.98 0.92 -12.06
N THR A 231 -5.81 -0.11 -12.21
CA THR A 231 -7.21 0.05 -12.65
C THR A 231 -8.23 -0.42 -11.63
N TRP A 232 -7.78 -1.15 -10.61
CA TRP A 232 -8.57 -1.61 -9.48
C TRP A 232 -7.61 -1.88 -8.31
N ALA A 233 -8.02 -1.58 -7.08
CA ALA A 233 -7.23 -1.83 -5.88
C ALA A 233 -8.11 -2.14 -4.66
N SER A 234 -7.52 -2.81 -3.67
CA SER A 234 -8.12 -3.02 -2.35
C SER A 234 -7.04 -3.08 -1.26
N VAL A 235 -7.28 -2.37 -0.17
CA VAL A 235 -6.39 -2.32 1.01
C VAL A 235 -6.22 -3.68 1.68
N GLN A 236 -5.16 -3.81 2.48
CA GLN A 236 -4.94 -4.97 3.34
C GLN A 236 -5.06 -4.56 4.80
N ASP A 237 -6.01 -5.18 5.51
CA ASP A 237 -6.37 -4.76 6.87
C ASP A 237 -5.84 -5.73 7.93
N THR A 238 -5.75 -5.24 9.17
CA THR A 238 -5.45 -6.08 10.34
C THR A 238 -6.56 -7.09 10.61
N GLY A 239 -7.81 -6.72 10.34
CA GLY A 239 -8.96 -7.62 10.37
C GLY A 239 -8.78 -8.73 9.35
N LYS A 240 -8.74 -9.99 9.78
CA LYS A 240 -8.78 -11.11 8.83
C LYS A 240 -10.15 -11.19 8.19
N VAL A 241 -10.24 -11.77 6.99
CA VAL A 241 -11.52 -12.09 6.38
C VAL A 241 -12.29 -13.03 7.31
N GLN A 242 -13.56 -12.72 7.59
CA GLN A 242 -14.46 -13.54 8.40
C GLN A 242 -15.53 -14.17 7.53
N SER A 243 -16.19 -15.20 8.05
CA SER A 243 -17.46 -15.70 7.56
C SER A 243 -18.61 -14.88 8.16
N SER A 244 -19.79 -14.89 7.53
CA SER A 244 -20.97 -14.16 7.99
C SER A 244 -21.45 -14.52 9.41
N ASP A 245 -21.02 -15.66 9.95
CA ASP A 245 -21.30 -16.08 11.33
C ASP A 245 -20.29 -15.54 12.37
N GLY A 246 -19.32 -14.74 11.94
CA GLY A 246 -18.27 -14.14 12.76
C GLY A 246 -17.07 -15.05 13.01
N SER A 247 -17.02 -16.25 12.42
CA SER A 247 -15.84 -17.11 12.46
C SER A 247 -14.77 -16.68 11.47
N THR A 248 -13.51 -16.99 11.73
CA THR A 248 -12.41 -16.72 10.79
C THR A 248 -12.59 -17.52 9.52
N ALA A 249 -12.56 -16.85 8.37
CA ALA A 249 -12.66 -17.51 7.08
C ALA A 249 -11.39 -18.34 6.83
N ALA A 250 -11.61 -19.56 6.33
CA ALA A 250 -10.56 -20.49 5.95
C ALA A 250 -10.86 -21.11 4.59
N VAL A 251 -9.80 -21.54 3.92
CA VAL A 251 -9.85 -22.23 2.62
C VAL A 251 -8.85 -23.38 2.64
N ASP A 252 -9.23 -24.55 2.11
CA ASP A 252 -8.37 -25.73 2.09
C ASP A 252 -8.33 -26.35 0.70
N SER A 253 -7.20 -26.19 -0.01
CA SER A 253 -6.98 -26.85 -1.29
C SER A 253 -8.05 -26.53 -2.34
N GLN A 254 -8.58 -25.30 -2.32
CA GLN A 254 -9.63 -24.80 -3.22
C GLN A 254 -9.16 -23.57 -3.99
N THR A 255 -9.82 -23.31 -5.11
CA THR A 255 -9.67 -22.08 -5.89
C THR A 255 -10.61 -21.01 -5.35
N LEU A 256 -10.06 -19.88 -4.93
CA LEU A 256 -10.80 -18.64 -4.73
C LEU A 256 -10.98 -17.95 -6.10
N ARG A 257 -12.18 -17.47 -6.43
CA ARG A 257 -12.44 -16.67 -7.64
C ARG A 257 -13.11 -15.36 -7.27
N ILE A 258 -12.45 -14.27 -7.63
CA ILE A 258 -12.75 -12.91 -7.17
C ILE A 258 -13.07 -12.04 -8.39
N PRO A 259 -14.27 -11.47 -8.50
CA PRO A 259 -14.59 -10.44 -9.47
C PRO A 259 -14.02 -9.09 -9.03
N ALA A 260 -13.40 -8.37 -9.96
CA ALA A 260 -12.91 -7.01 -9.78
C ALA A 260 -13.40 -6.14 -10.95
N HIS A 261 -14.13 -5.07 -10.63
CA HIS A 261 -14.64 -4.14 -11.62
C HIS A 261 -13.58 -3.07 -11.94
N VAL A 262 -13.03 -3.11 -13.15
CA VAL A 262 -11.90 -2.25 -13.52
C VAL A 262 -12.36 -0.89 -14.03
N SER A 263 -11.68 0.18 -13.65
CA SER A 263 -11.98 1.54 -14.15
C SER A 263 -11.56 1.78 -15.60
N ILE A 264 -10.33 1.43 -15.98
CA ILE A 264 -9.80 1.55 -17.34
C ILE A 264 -9.47 0.19 -17.95
N GLY A 265 -9.56 0.12 -19.27
CA GLY A 265 -9.20 -1.05 -20.04
C GLY A 265 -7.74 -1.05 -20.51
N THR A 266 -7.37 -2.08 -21.24
CA THR A 266 -6.12 -2.12 -22.01
C THR A 266 -6.26 -1.38 -23.33
N ASP A 267 -5.21 -0.69 -23.79
CA ASP A 267 -5.23 0.02 -25.09
C ASP A 267 -5.28 -0.93 -26.32
N SER A 268 -4.64 -2.09 -26.23
CA SER A 268 -4.39 -3.00 -27.35
C SER A 268 -4.31 -4.48 -26.91
N GLY A 269 -4.79 -4.78 -25.69
CA GLY A 269 -4.65 -6.10 -25.05
C GLY A 269 -3.24 -6.40 -24.52
N SER A 270 -2.37 -5.39 -24.47
CA SER A 270 -0.91 -5.55 -24.30
C SER A 270 -0.45 -6.02 -22.91
N GLY A 271 -1.31 -6.02 -21.89
CA GLY A 271 -0.92 -6.55 -20.58
C GLY A 271 -1.91 -6.26 -19.46
N VAL A 272 -2.22 -7.31 -18.70
CA VAL A 272 -2.79 -7.27 -17.36
C VAL A 272 -1.77 -7.87 -16.41
N ARG A 273 -1.64 -7.34 -15.19
CA ARG A 273 -0.94 -8.01 -14.09
C ARG A 273 -1.74 -7.87 -12.80
N VAL A 274 -1.55 -8.83 -11.91
CA VAL A 274 -2.26 -8.92 -10.63
C VAL A 274 -1.27 -8.76 -9.48
N HIS A 275 -1.66 -7.99 -8.48
CA HIS A 275 -0.94 -7.85 -7.22
C HIS A 275 -1.63 -8.67 -6.14
N LEU A 276 -0.86 -9.54 -5.49
CA LEU A 276 -1.26 -10.35 -4.36
C LEU A 276 -0.49 -9.91 -3.13
N SER A 277 -1.17 -9.88 -1.98
CA SER A 277 -0.57 -9.45 -0.73
C SER A 277 -0.86 -10.40 0.43
N ASN A 278 0.18 -10.69 1.19
CA ASN A 278 0.14 -11.31 2.51
C ASN A 278 0.71 -10.34 3.56
N ALA A 279 0.66 -9.02 3.29
CA ALA A 279 1.28 -7.97 4.10
C ALA A 279 0.80 -7.98 5.56
N MET A 280 -0.47 -8.32 5.79
CA MET A 280 -1.01 -8.44 7.14
C MET A 280 -1.04 -9.89 7.64
N GLY A 281 -0.66 -10.87 6.82
CA GLY A 281 -0.67 -12.30 7.16
C GLY A 281 0.36 -12.69 8.22
N ALA A 282 0.06 -13.73 9.00
CA ALA A 282 0.95 -14.22 10.06
C ALA A 282 1.79 -15.44 9.64
N THR A 283 1.42 -16.08 8.52
CA THR A 283 2.07 -17.28 7.98
C THR A 283 2.16 -17.21 6.46
N PRO A 284 3.10 -17.93 5.83
CA PRO A 284 3.17 -17.98 4.37
C PRO A 284 1.90 -18.57 3.75
N VAL A 285 1.49 -18.01 2.63
CA VAL A 285 0.47 -18.59 1.75
C VAL A 285 1.14 -19.04 0.46
N THR A 286 0.71 -20.18 -0.08
CA THR A 286 1.15 -20.60 -1.42
C THR A 286 -0.03 -20.76 -2.34
N PHE A 287 0.11 -20.22 -3.55
CA PHE A 287 -0.79 -20.47 -4.66
C PHE A 287 -0.14 -21.46 -5.62
N ASP A 288 -0.81 -22.57 -5.90
CA ASP A 288 -0.32 -23.61 -6.83
C ASP A 288 -0.50 -23.20 -8.30
N ALA A 289 -1.55 -22.41 -8.55
CA ALA A 289 -1.89 -21.85 -9.85
C ALA A 289 -2.70 -20.56 -9.65
N ALA A 290 -2.65 -19.66 -10.62
CA ALA A 290 -3.52 -18.50 -10.68
C ALA A 290 -3.91 -18.20 -12.13
N SER A 291 -5.05 -17.52 -12.32
CA SER A 291 -5.54 -17.11 -13.63
C SER A 291 -6.34 -15.81 -13.59
N VAL A 292 -6.51 -15.19 -14.75
CA VAL A 292 -7.38 -14.04 -14.95
C VAL A 292 -8.26 -14.22 -16.18
N ALA A 293 -9.52 -13.80 -16.12
CA ALA A 293 -10.46 -13.85 -17.23
C ALA A 293 -11.41 -12.65 -17.23
N LEU A 294 -12.08 -12.35 -18.34
CA LEU A 294 -13.25 -11.48 -18.32
C LEU A 294 -14.45 -12.25 -17.74
N GLN A 295 -15.28 -11.59 -16.94
CA GLN A 295 -16.56 -12.13 -16.49
C GLN A 295 -17.56 -12.16 -17.66
N ASP A 296 -18.34 -13.23 -17.77
CA ASP A 296 -19.48 -13.26 -18.68
C ASP A 296 -20.58 -12.31 -18.18
N THR A 297 -20.95 -11.31 -18.99
CA THR A 297 -21.92 -10.29 -18.58
C THR A 297 -23.38 -10.77 -18.58
N THR A 298 -23.65 -11.94 -19.17
CA THR A 298 -25.01 -12.53 -19.22
C THR A 298 -25.22 -13.50 -18.08
N ALA A 299 -24.25 -14.39 -17.83
CA ALA A 299 -24.30 -15.36 -16.74
C ALA A 299 -23.87 -14.77 -15.39
N ALA A 300 -22.95 -13.79 -15.41
CA ALA A 300 -22.36 -13.13 -14.24
C ALA A 300 -21.76 -14.13 -13.23
N GLY A 301 -21.56 -13.66 -11.98
CA GLY A 301 -21.02 -14.48 -10.89
C GLY A 301 -19.62 -15.00 -11.18
N ALA A 302 -19.39 -16.29 -11.01
CA ALA A 302 -18.10 -16.94 -11.26
C ALA A 302 -17.85 -17.35 -12.73
N THR A 303 -18.78 -17.07 -13.66
CA THR A 303 -18.68 -17.53 -15.05
C THR A 303 -17.77 -16.60 -15.84
N ALA A 304 -16.73 -17.15 -16.48
CA ALA A 304 -15.87 -16.40 -17.38
C ALA A 304 -16.45 -16.35 -18.80
N ALA A 305 -16.20 -15.26 -19.52
CA ALA A 305 -16.62 -15.08 -20.91
C ALA A 305 -15.80 -15.93 -21.89
N ALA A 306 -14.60 -16.35 -21.50
CA ALA A 306 -13.68 -17.16 -22.29
C ALA A 306 -12.79 -18.03 -21.39
N ALA A 307 -11.89 -18.81 -21.98
CA ALA A 307 -10.88 -19.55 -21.24
C ALA A 307 -10.00 -18.59 -20.41
N PRO A 308 -9.84 -18.80 -19.09
CA PRO A 308 -8.95 -18.00 -18.26
C PRO A 308 -7.49 -18.07 -18.74
N ALA A 309 -6.81 -16.93 -18.69
CA ALA A 309 -5.38 -16.83 -18.98
C ALA A 309 -4.58 -17.11 -17.70
N THR A 310 -3.63 -18.03 -17.78
CA THR A 310 -2.76 -18.39 -16.64
C THR A 310 -1.85 -17.22 -16.26
N LEU A 311 -1.72 -16.98 -14.95
CA LEU A 311 -0.76 -16.05 -14.38
C LEU A 311 0.51 -16.82 -13.96
N THR A 312 1.66 -16.19 -14.15
CA THR A 312 2.94 -16.66 -13.62
C THR A 312 3.57 -15.59 -12.72
N PHE A 313 4.56 -15.97 -11.93
CA PHE A 313 5.30 -15.11 -11.02
C PHE A 313 6.78 -15.45 -11.18
N ASP A 314 7.56 -14.52 -11.75
CA ASP A 314 8.97 -14.78 -12.12
C ASP A 314 9.12 -16.04 -13.00
N GLY A 315 8.17 -16.20 -13.95
CA GLY A 315 8.08 -17.34 -14.86
C GLY A 315 7.53 -18.64 -14.25
N SER A 316 7.22 -18.67 -12.95
CA SER A 316 6.65 -19.84 -12.26
C SER A 316 5.12 -19.76 -12.17
N PRO A 317 4.37 -20.86 -12.41
CA PRO A 317 2.92 -20.88 -12.19
C PRO A 317 2.52 -20.88 -10.70
N SER A 318 3.45 -21.18 -9.80
CA SER A 318 3.23 -21.21 -8.35
C SER A 318 4.08 -20.15 -7.66
N VAL A 319 3.51 -19.52 -6.63
CA VAL A 319 4.18 -18.52 -5.80
C VAL A 319 3.88 -18.75 -4.33
N THR A 320 4.90 -18.65 -3.48
CA THR A 320 4.77 -18.61 -2.02
C THR A 320 5.02 -17.19 -1.55
N ILE A 321 4.03 -16.58 -0.90
CA ILE A 321 4.11 -15.23 -0.35
C ILE A 321 4.31 -15.37 1.17
N PRO A 322 5.46 -14.97 1.73
CA PRO A 322 5.70 -15.04 3.17
C PRO A 322 4.82 -14.06 3.94
N ALA A 323 4.76 -14.19 5.27
CA ALA A 323 4.12 -13.18 6.13
C ALA A 323 4.76 -11.81 5.89
N GLY A 324 3.94 -10.76 5.80
CA GLY A 324 4.41 -9.41 5.52
C GLY A 324 4.76 -9.12 4.07
N GLY A 325 4.74 -10.12 3.19
CA GLY A 325 5.19 -9.99 1.80
C GLY A 325 4.07 -9.75 0.79
N ASP A 326 4.48 -9.42 -0.43
CA ASP A 326 3.63 -9.27 -1.61
C ASP A 326 4.23 -9.99 -2.84
N ALA A 327 3.42 -10.16 -3.87
CA ALA A 327 3.82 -10.71 -5.16
C ALA A 327 3.03 -10.07 -6.30
N THR A 328 3.72 -9.66 -7.36
CA THR A 328 3.11 -9.20 -8.61
C THR A 328 3.28 -10.27 -9.67
N SER A 329 2.22 -10.58 -10.41
CA SER A 329 2.29 -11.53 -11.52
C SER A 329 3.12 -10.96 -12.68
N ASP A 330 3.68 -11.86 -13.48
CA ASP A 330 4.17 -11.50 -14.81
C ASP A 330 3.00 -10.97 -15.67
N PRO A 331 3.30 -10.15 -16.69
CA PRO A 331 2.28 -9.62 -17.59
C PRO A 331 1.60 -10.74 -18.40
N VAL A 332 0.28 -10.69 -18.50
CA VAL A 332 -0.50 -11.58 -19.38
C VAL A 332 -1.27 -10.77 -20.43
N THR A 333 -1.31 -11.26 -21.67
CA THR A 333 -2.11 -10.66 -22.74
C THR A 333 -3.58 -10.97 -22.50
N LEU A 334 -4.36 -9.96 -22.14
CA LEU A 334 -5.81 -10.01 -22.01
C LEU A 334 -6.37 -8.67 -22.44
N THR A 335 -7.25 -8.66 -23.44
CA THR A 335 -8.00 -7.44 -23.80
C THR A 335 -9.08 -7.21 -22.76
N VAL A 336 -9.02 -6.05 -22.11
CA VAL A 336 -9.99 -5.62 -21.11
C VAL A 336 -10.59 -4.31 -21.59
N GLU A 337 -11.90 -4.26 -21.72
CA GLU A 337 -12.63 -3.02 -21.98
C GLU A 337 -12.72 -2.19 -20.69
N GLN A 338 -12.89 -0.88 -20.83
CA GLN A 338 -13.23 0.00 -19.71
C GLN A 338 -14.49 -0.49 -18.98
N GLN A 339 -14.52 -0.38 -17.64
CA GLN A 339 -15.66 -0.82 -16.82
C GLN A 339 -16.00 -2.31 -17.02
N ALA A 340 -15.06 -3.13 -17.48
CA ALA A 340 -15.24 -4.57 -17.48
C ALA A 340 -15.07 -5.14 -16.06
N THR A 341 -15.66 -6.30 -15.80
CA THR A 341 -15.34 -7.09 -14.61
C THR A 341 -14.37 -8.19 -15.00
N VAL A 342 -13.22 -8.25 -14.32
CA VAL A 342 -12.25 -9.35 -14.45
C VAL A 342 -12.41 -10.33 -13.30
N LEU A 343 -12.22 -11.61 -13.56
CA LEU A 343 -12.23 -12.70 -12.58
C LEU A 343 -10.79 -13.12 -12.33
N VAL A 344 -10.29 -12.93 -11.11
CA VAL A 344 -9.00 -13.45 -10.66
C VAL A 344 -9.25 -14.75 -9.92
N SER A 345 -8.60 -15.84 -10.33
CA SER A 345 -8.68 -17.14 -9.66
C SER A 345 -7.35 -17.51 -9.01
N LEU A 346 -7.38 -17.97 -7.75
CA LEU A 346 -6.20 -18.31 -6.95
C LEU A 346 -6.39 -19.71 -6.35
N GLN A 347 -5.61 -20.69 -6.80
CA GLN A 347 -5.61 -22.04 -6.21
C GLN A 347 -4.74 -22.05 -4.96
N VAL A 348 -5.36 -22.11 -3.79
CA VAL A 348 -4.65 -22.15 -2.50
C VAL A 348 -4.09 -23.55 -2.26
N ARG A 349 -2.81 -23.63 -1.87
CA ARG A 349 -2.16 -24.88 -1.47
C ARG A 349 -2.51 -25.23 -0.03
N GLY A 350 -3.13 -26.39 0.18
CA GLY A 350 -3.45 -26.89 1.51
C GLY A 350 -4.37 -25.94 2.28
N MET A 351 -4.29 -26.02 3.61
CA MET A 351 -5.12 -25.23 4.52
C MET A 351 -4.52 -23.84 4.75
N ALA A 352 -5.29 -22.80 4.44
CA ALA A 352 -5.10 -21.43 4.92
C ALA A 352 -6.17 -21.16 6.01
N PRO A 353 -5.83 -21.28 7.31
CA PRO A 353 -6.79 -21.19 8.40
C PRO A 353 -7.26 -19.77 8.72
N ALA A 354 -6.56 -18.76 8.19
CA ALA A 354 -6.92 -17.35 8.27
C ALA A 354 -6.38 -16.65 7.03
N MET A 355 -7.24 -15.90 6.34
CA MET A 355 -6.87 -15.17 5.13
C MET A 355 -6.71 -13.67 5.46
N PRO A 356 -5.53 -13.07 5.24
CA PRO A 356 -5.42 -11.61 5.17
C PRO A 356 -6.12 -11.09 3.93
N GLY A 357 -6.46 -9.81 3.97
CA GLY A 357 -7.29 -9.18 2.97
C GLY A 357 -7.91 -7.90 3.49
N HIS A 358 -8.82 -7.35 2.70
CA HIS A 358 -9.75 -6.33 3.19
C HIS A 358 -10.88 -7.02 3.95
N SER A 359 -11.00 -6.77 5.26
CA SER A 359 -11.87 -7.54 6.15
C SER A 359 -13.38 -7.35 5.92
N VAL A 360 -13.75 -6.21 5.34
CA VAL A 360 -15.14 -5.79 5.15
C VAL A 360 -15.49 -5.46 3.71
N ALA A 361 -14.58 -5.71 2.75
CA ALA A 361 -14.89 -5.55 1.34
C ALA A 361 -16.09 -6.43 0.97
N ARG A 362 -17.20 -5.81 0.54
CA ARG A 362 -18.43 -6.52 0.15
C ARG A 362 -18.34 -7.18 -1.24
N THR A 363 -17.13 -7.34 -1.77
CA THR A 363 -16.86 -8.05 -3.02
C THR A 363 -17.21 -9.53 -2.88
N PRO A 364 -18.05 -10.12 -3.75
CA PRO A 364 -18.44 -11.51 -3.63
C PRO A 364 -17.29 -12.45 -3.99
N VAL A 365 -16.86 -13.27 -3.04
CA VAL A 365 -15.82 -14.29 -3.26
C VAL A 365 -16.48 -15.64 -3.54
N TRP A 366 -16.04 -16.32 -4.60
CA TRP A 366 -16.46 -17.68 -4.93
C TRP A 366 -15.36 -18.67 -4.56
N VAL A 367 -15.75 -19.85 -4.07
CA VAL A 367 -14.83 -20.94 -3.75
C VAL A 367 -15.20 -22.19 -4.55
N SER A 368 -14.21 -22.91 -5.06
CA SER A 368 -14.43 -24.15 -5.80
C SER A 368 -14.69 -25.36 -4.88
N ASP A 369 -14.93 -26.54 -5.47
CA ASP A 369 -14.62 -27.81 -4.79
C ASP A 369 -13.12 -27.94 -4.49
N HIS A 370 -12.70 -28.96 -3.72
CA HIS A 370 -11.31 -29.19 -3.32
C HIS A 370 -10.41 -29.67 -4.48
N ALA A 371 -10.32 -28.86 -5.53
CA ALA A 371 -9.53 -29.09 -6.73
C ALA A 371 -9.13 -27.75 -7.37
N ASP A 372 -8.08 -27.78 -8.18
CA ASP A 372 -7.68 -26.65 -9.02
C ASP A 372 -8.70 -26.42 -10.15
N ARG A 373 -9.44 -25.31 -10.04
CA ARG A 373 -10.43 -24.84 -11.02
C ARG A 373 -10.02 -23.52 -11.68
N THR A 374 -8.76 -23.12 -11.56
CA THR A 374 -8.26 -21.85 -12.13
C THR A 374 -8.48 -21.76 -13.66
N SER A 375 -8.55 -22.88 -14.37
CA SER A 375 -8.83 -22.94 -15.81
C SER A 375 -10.31 -23.01 -16.18
N ASP A 376 -11.23 -23.17 -15.22
CA ASP A 376 -12.64 -23.44 -15.53
C ASP A 376 -13.34 -22.17 -16.02
N THR A 377 -13.92 -22.21 -17.22
CA THR A 377 -14.74 -21.10 -17.74
C THR A 377 -16.10 -21.06 -17.05
N ASP A 378 -16.73 -22.21 -16.85
CA ASP A 378 -18.04 -22.30 -16.22
C ASP A 378 -17.98 -22.21 -14.68
N ALA A 379 -19.09 -21.80 -14.09
CA ALA A 379 -19.21 -21.65 -12.64
C ALA A 379 -19.70 -22.92 -11.92
N THR A 380 -19.83 -24.08 -12.58
CA THR A 380 -20.53 -25.24 -12.02
C THR A 380 -19.86 -25.83 -10.78
N HIS A 381 -18.55 -25.62 -10.64
CA HIS A 381 -17.75 -26.05 -9.49
C HIS A 381 -17.56 -24.96 -8.44
N TYR A 382 -18.12 -23.78 -8.64
CA TYR A 382 -17.98 -22.64 -7.75
C TYR A 382 -19.25 -22.41 -6.93
N THR A 383 -19.07 -22.12 -5.65
CA THR A 383 -20.12 -21.67 -4.74
C THR A 383 -19.76 -20.32 -4.17
N GLN A 384 -20.71 -19.38 -4.15
CA GLN A 384 -20.50 -18.09 -3.51
C GLN A 384 -20.34 -18.29 -2.00
N THR A 385 -19.29 -17.71 -1.45
CA THR A 385 -18.98 -17.78 -0.02
C THR A 385 -19.87 -16.82 0.77
N THR A 386 -19.84 -16.95 2.09
CA THR A 386 -20.42 -15.96 3.02
C THR A 386 -19.35 -15.06 3.62
N TYR A 387 -18.20 -14.93 2.97
CA TYR A 387 -17.11 -14.11 3.48
C TYR A 387 -17.51 -12.64 3.55
N THR A 388 -17.05 -11.95 4.60
CA THR A 388 -17.32 -10.52 4.81
C THR A 388 -16.33 -9.62 4.09
N GLY A 389 -15.29 -10.19 3.47
CA GLY A 389 -14.12 -9.48 2.99
C GLY A 389 -13.45 -10.15 1.79
N LEU A 390 -12.42 -9.47 1.28
CA LEU A 390 -11.69 -9.82 0.07
C LEU A 390 -10.27 -10.32 0.41
N PRO A 391 -9.98 -11.63 0.23
CA PRO A 391 -8.67 -12.17 0.58
C PRO A 391 -7.63 -11.96 -0.53
N TYR A 392 -6.39 -11.66 -0.12
CA TYR A 392 -5.15 -11.67 -0.91
C TYR A 392 -5.02 -10.73 -2.12
N LEU A 393 -6.09 -10.44 -2.86
CA LEU A 393 -6.03 -9.59 -4.05
C LEU A 393 -5.94 -8.11 -3.62
N SER A 394 -4.83 -7.44 -3.95
CA SER A 394 -4.57 -6.05 -3.54
C SER A 394 -4.61 -5.05 -4.69
N GLY A 395 -4.42 -5.50 -5.94
CA GLY A 395 -4.46 -4.61 -7.09
C GLY A 395 -4.45 -5.32 -8.43
N ILE A 396 -4.87 -4.59 -9.46
CA ILE A 396 -4.80 -5.00 -10.86
C ILE A 396 -4.31 -3.81 -11.66
N ASP A 397 -3.26 -4.02 -12.46
CA ASP A 397 -2.78 -3.02 -13.40
C ASP A 397 -3.04 -3.44 -14.84
N VAL A 398 -3.26 -2.45 -15.69
CA VAL A 398 -3.29 -2.58 -17.15
C VAL A 398 -2.15 -1.75 -17.76
N THR A 399 -1.69 -2.15 -18.94
CA THR A 399 -0.77 -1.32 -19.71
C THR A 399 -1.50 -0.23 -20.48
N THR A 400 -0.95 0.99 -20.45
CA THR A 400 -1.33 2.10 -21.34
C THR A 400 -0.17 2.57 -22.21
N SER A 401 -0.48 3.29 -23.29
CA SER A 401 0.49 3.80 -24.25
C SER A 401 1.40 4.87 -23.65
N THR A 402 2.70 4.82 -23.92
CA THR A 402 3.66 5.87 -23.55
C THR A 402 3.46 7.20 -24.29
N SER A 403 2.71 7.19 -25.40
CA SER A 403 2.41 8.43 -26.13
C SER A 403 1.26 9.23 -25.51
N ASN A 404 0.49 8.62 -24.63
CA ASN A 404 -0.62 9.22 -23.87
C ASN A 404 -0.84 8.38 -22.60
N PRO A 405 0.11 8.42 -21.65
CA PRO A 405 0.07 7.57 -20.47
C PRO A 405 -1.12 7.97 -19.61
N ALA A 406 -1.91 6.98 -19.15
CA ALA A 406 -2.92 7.24 -18.13
C ALA A 406 -2.25 7.25 -16.76
N GLY A 407 -2.67 8.15 -15.86
CA GLY A 407 -2.37 8.06 -14.44
C GLY A 407 -3.38 7.20 -13.68
N SER A 408 -3.22 7.14 -12.37
CA SER A 408 -4.28 6.70 -11.45
C SER A 408 -4.57 7.73 -10.35
N LEU A 409 -5.84 7.76 -9.98
CA LEU A 409 -6.42 8.43 -8.83
C LEU A 409 -6.57 7.40 -7.71
N VAL A 410 -5.92 7.65 -6.56
CA VAL A 410 -6.16 6.87 -5.35
C VAL A 410 -7.16 7.60 -4.47
N LEU A 411 -8.25 6.93 -4.15
CA LEU A 411 -9.19 7.37 -3.12
C LEU A 411 -8.69 6.84 -1.79
N TYR A 412 -8.09 7.71 -0.97
CA TYR A 412 -7.54 7.35 0.32
C TYR A 412 -8.49 7.84 1.42
N GLY A 413 -9.03 6.95 2.23
CA GLY A 413 -10.04 7.40 3.19
C GLY A 413 -10.56 6.37 4.18
N ASP A 414 -11.49 6.84 5.00
CA ASP A 414 -12.20 6.01 5.98
C ASP A 414 -13.49 5.42 5.37
N GLN A 415 -14.56 5.32 6.17
CA GLN A 415 -15.88 4.82 5.79
C GLN A 415 -16.52 5.50 4.56
N SER A 416 -16.13 6.73 4.21
CA SER A 416 -16.62 7.42 3.02
C SER A 416 -16.06 6.83 1.71
N VAL A 417 -14.93 6.13 1.78
CA VAL A 417 -14.26 5.50 0.63
C VAL A 417 -14.35 3.97 0.69
N ASN A 418 -14.33 3.42 1.91
CA ASN A 418 -14.25 1.99 2.17
C ASN A 418 -15.30 1.16 1.38
N GLY A 419 -14.84 0.05 0.76
CA GLY A 419 -15.70 -0.93 0.10
C GLY A 419 -16.70 -1.66 1.02
N GLY A 420 -16.64 -1.47 2.34
CA GLY A 420 -17.64 -1.94 3.31
C GLY A 420 -19.04 -1.32 3.14
N THR A 421 -19.18 -0.29 2.30
CA THR A 421 -20.45 0.36 1.98
C THR A 421 -21.00 -0.02 0.61
N ALA A 422 -20.32 -0.90 -0.12
CA ALA A 422 -20.76 -1.36 -1.43
C ALA A 422 -22.08 -2.16 -1.36
N SER A 423 -22.73 -2.29 -2.52
CA SER A 423 -23.85 -3.19 -2.68
C SER A 423 -23.39 -4.66 -2.63
N ALA A 424 -24.32 -5.60 -2.46
CA ALA A 424 -24.01 -7.02 -2.23
C ALA A 424 -23.31 -7.72 -3.40
N ASP A 425 -23.29 -7.10 -4.58
CA ASP A 425 -22.54 -7.55 -5.76
C ASP A 425 -21.09 -7.02 -5.79
N GLY A 426 -20.67 -6.28 -4.78
CA GLY A 426 -19.36 -5.65 -4.70
C GLY A 426 -19.22 -4.35 -5.48
N ARG A 427 -20.31 -3.81 -6.04
CA ARG A 427 -20.32 -2.55 -6.79
C ARG A 427 -20.87 -1.37 -5.99
N HIS A 428 -20.73 -0.18 -6.56
CA HIS A 428 -21.35 1.07 -6.11
C HIS A 428 -20.75 1.66 -4.83
N HIS A 429 -19.51 1.30 -4.50
CA HIS A 429 -18.67 2.11 -3.62
C HIS A 429 -18.08 3.30 -4.40
N LEU A 430 -17.52 4.30 -3.69
CA LEU A 430 -17.15 5.59 -4.27
C LEU A 430 -16.28 5.51 -5.54
N SER A 431 -15.32 4.57 -5.63
CA SER A 431 -14.49 4.41 -6.83
C SER A 431 -15.29 3.99 -8.08
N ASP A 432 -16.30 3.14 -7.91
CA ASP A 432 -17.17 2.73 -9.01
C ASP A 432 -18.11 3.88 -9.38
N ALA A 433 -18.66 4.57 -8.38
CA ALA A 433 -19.54 5.71 -8.63
C ALA A 433 -18.80 6.84 -9.38
N ILE A 434 -17.54 7.13 -9.02
CA ILE A 434 -16.69 8.09 -9.75
C ILE A 434 -16.39 7.57 -11.17
N THR A 435 -16.07 6.30 -11.32
CA THR A 435 -15.83 5.70 -12.64
C THR A 435 -17.06 5.82 -13.54
N ASP A 436 -18.25 5.49 -13.01
CA ASP A 436 -19.52 5.60 -13.71
C ASP A 436 -19.84 7.05 -14.07
N ALA A 437 -19.65 7.99 -13.13
CA ALA A 437 -19.87 9.41 -13.36
C ALA A 437 -18.92 10.00 -14.42
N LEU A 438 -17.65 9.58 -14.46
CA LEU A 438 -16.70 10.00 -15.49
C LEU A 438 -17.05 9.44 -16.88
N ALA A 439 -17.56 8.20 -16.94
CA ALA A 439 -18.00 7.59 -18.19
C ALA A 439 -19.28 8.24 -18.74
N ASP A 440 -20.19 8.65 -17.84
CA ASP A 440 -21.48 9.27 -18.17
C ASP A 440 -21.42 10.80 -18.26
N ASP A 441 -20.24 11.41 -18.06
CA ASP A 441 -20.05 12.85 -18.07
C ASP A 441 -20.46 13.48 -19.42
N PRO A 442 -21.46 14.39 -19.45
CA PRO A 442 -21.91 15.05 -20.67
C PRO A 442 -20.92 16.09 -21.23
N HIS A 443 -19.96 16.55 -20.42
CA HIS A 443 -18.90 17.48 -20.82
C HIS A 443 -17.61 16.76 -21.28
N GLY A 444 -17.46 15.49 -20.91
CA GLY A 444 -16.38 14.61 -21.31
C GLY A 444 -16.53 13.97 -22.71
N ASP A 445 -15.66 13.01 -23.01
CA ASP A 445 -15.67 12.22 -24.25
C ASP A 445 -16.23 10.80 -24.04
N ALA A 446 -17.04 10.62 -22.98
CA ALA A 446 -17.58 9.33 -22.55
C ALA A 446 -16.50 8.26 -22.32
N SER A 447 -15.36 8.67 -21.73
CA SER A 447 -14.25 7.77 -21.41
C SER A 447 -13.64 8.08 -20.03
N VAL A 448 -13.31 7.04 -19.28
CA VAL A 448 -12.48 7.17 -18.07
C VAL A 448 -11.01 7.10 -18.50
N ARG A 449 -10.26 8.19 -18.30
CA ARG A 449 -8.90 8.31 -18.85
C ARG A 449 -7.79 7.89 -17.90
N TYR A 450 -8.12 7.63 -16.65
CA TYR A 450 -7.20 7.26 -15.59
C TYR A 450 -7.83 6.20 -14.69
N GLY A 451 -6.98 5.40 -14.04
CA GLY A 451 -7.47 4.41 -13.10
C GLY A 451 -8.03 5.04 -11.84
N VAL A 452 -9.11 4.48 -11.28
CA VAL A 452 -9.69 4.90 -10.00
C VAL A 452 -9.51 3.76 -8.99
N LEU A 453 -8.74 4.02 -7.94
CA LEU A 453 -8.26 3.01 -7.00
C LEU A 453 -8.85 3.23 -5.61
N ASN A 454 -9.39 2.19 -5.01
CA ASN A 454 -9.98 2.25 -3.68
C ASN A 454 -8.93 1.87 -2.62
N ALA A 455 -8.44 2.88 -1.88
CA ALA A 455 -7.59 2.73 -0.71
C ALA A 455 -8.36 3.08 0.58
N GLY A 456 -9.65 2.72 0.64
CA GLY A 456 -10.53 2.95 1.78
C GLY A 456 -10.50 1.81 2.79
N ALA A 457 -10.26 2.13 4.06
CA ALA A 457 -10.21 1.17 5.16
C ALA A 457 -11.20 1.56 6.28
N ASP A 458 -11.61 0.58 7.09
CA ASP A 458 -12.52 0.81 8.22
C ASP A 458 -11.88 1.60 9.37
N SER A 459 -12.66 1.89 10.42
CA SER A 459 -12.40 2.76 11.59
C SER A 459 -11.10 2.56 12.40
N ASN A 460 -10.20 1.68 11.96
CA ASN A 460 -8.81 1.61 12.44
C ASN A 460 -7.85 2.55 11.67
N SER A 461 -8.33 3.20 10.61
CA SER A 461 -7.60 4.21 9.83
C SER A 461 -7.67 5.59 10.49
N LEU A 462 -7.13 5.69 11.70
CA LEU A 462 -6.92 6.99 12.34
C LEU A 462 -5.91 7.79 11.52
N LEU A 463 -6.08 9.12 11.49
CA LEU A 463 -5.06 10.00 10.94
C LEU A 463 -3.72 9.74 11.65
N PRO A 464 -2.58 9.89 10.95
CA PRO A 464 -1.28 9.62 11.53
C PRO A 464 -1.11 10.38 12.85
N GLN A 465 -0.73 9.68 13.93
CA GLN A 465 -0.33 10.38 15.16
C GLN A 465 0.87 11.28 14.83
N ILE A 466 0.76 12.57 15.18
CA ILE A 466 1.81 13.55 14.96
C ILE A 466 3.04 13.14 15.78
N THR A 467 4.02 12.53 15.11
CA THR A 467 5.38 12.47 15.63
C THR A 467 5.95 13.88 15.53
N SER A 468 6.69 14.37 16.53
CA SER A 468 7.30 15.72 16.60
C SER A 468 8.33 16.04 15.50
N SER A 469 8.34 15.29 14.41
CA SER A 469 9.16 15.45 13.23
C SER A 469 8.36 16.19 12.14
N THR A 470 8.90 17.30 11.64
CA THR A 470 8.42 18.00 10.44
C THR A 470 8.91 17.34 9.14
N SER A 471 9.43 16.11 9.21
CA SER A 471 9.97 15.34 8.08
C SER A 471 8.92 14.35 7.57
N PRO A 472 8.67 14.26 6.24
CA PRO A 472 7.50 13.59 5.66
C PRO A 472 7.47 12.04 5.77
N PHE A 473 8.49 11.41 6.34
CA PHE A 473 8.60 9.95 6.34
C PHE A 473 8.16 9.37 7.68
N GLY A 474 6.95 8.79 7.74
CA GLY A 474 6.38 8.21 8.95
C GLY A 474 5.81 6.83 8.68
N VAL A 475 6.41 5.84 9.32
CA VAL A 475 6.09 4.39 9.30
C VAL A 475 4.66 4.09 9.76
N LEU A 476 3.99 5.07 10.36
CA LEU A 476 2.66 4.93 10.96
C LEU A 476 1.51 4.98 9.96
N ASN A 477 1.80 5.16 8.66
CA ASN A 477 0.79 5.34 7.65
C ASN A 477 0.87 4.21 6.62
N PRO A 478 -0.22 3.45 6.37
CA PRO A 478 -0.25 2.47 5.29
C PRO A 478 -0.13 3.08 3.89
N LEU A 479 0.03 4.40 3.78
CA LEU A 479 0.28 5.15 2.54
C LEU A 479 1.27 4.51 1.58
N ASP A 480 2.39 3.99 2.08
CA ASP A 480 3.35 3.31 1.19
C ASP A 480 2.68 2.13 0.51
N ARG A 481 2.09 1.23 1.30
CA ARG A 481 1.43 0.01 0.86
C ARG A 481 0.16 0.28 0.04
N ASP A 482 -0.69 1.20 0.47
CA ASP A 482 -2.05 1.38 -0.05
C ASP A 482 -2.13 2.47 -1.14
N VAL A 483 -1.14 3.36 -1.22
CA VAL A 483 -1.07 4.41 -2.24
C VAL A 483 0.17 4.26 -3.12
N LEU A 484 1.37 4.25 -2.54
CA LEU A 484 2.59 4.40 -3.34
C LEU A 484 3.08 3.12 -4.05
N THR A 485 2.57 1.95 -3.67
CA THR A 485 2.77 0.72 -4.46
C THR A 485 1.83 0.62 -5.66
N GLN A 486 0.80 1.47 -5.72
CA GLN A 486 -0.21 1.40 -6.78
C GLN A 486 0.35 1.88 -8.12
N GLY A 487 -0.17 1.32 -9.21
CA GLY A 487 0.30 1.62 -10.55
C GLY A 487 0.05 3.07 -10.97
N ASN A 488 1.13 3.82 -11.19
CA ASN A 488 1.20 5.16 -11.78
C ASN A 488 0.31 6.21 -11.11
N VAL A 489 0.36 6.29 -9.78
CA VAL A 489 -0.40 7.30 -9.01
C VAL A 489 0.01 8.71 -9.40
N ARG A 490 -0.99 9.51 -9.76
CA ARG A 490 -0.84 10.94 -10.10
C ARG A 490 -1.61 11.84 -9.16
N THR A 491 -2.71 11.31 -8.64
CA THR A 491 -3.62 12.08 -7.80
C THR A 491 -4.05 11.23 -6.62
N VAL A 492 -4.16 11.87 -5.46
CA VAL A 492 -4.77 11.26 -4.27
C VAL A 492 -5.91 12.14 -3.80
N LEU A 493 -7.12 11.57 -3.70
CA LEU A 493 -8.25 12.21 -3.04
C LEU A 493 -8.34 11.66 -1.62
N VAL A 494 -8.05 12.51 -0.64
CA VAL A 494 -8.10 12.21 0.78
C VAL A 494 -9.50 12.51 1.32
N SER A 495 -10.20 11.48 1.80
CA SER A 495 -11.49 11.61 2.51
C SER A 495 -11.43 10.85 3.83
N THR A 496 -10.95 11.52 4.88
CA THR A 496 -10.76 10.95 6.22
C THR A 496 -11.00 12.00 7.30
N GLY A 497 -10.94 11.61 8.58
CA GLY A 497 -11.12 12.47 9.75
C GLY A 497 -12.48 12.33 10.42
N ALA A 498 -13.48 11.73 9.76
CA ALA A 498 -14.78 11.47 10.37
C ALA A 498 -14.65 10.51 11.56
N THR A 499 -13.86 9.45 11.39
CA THR A 499 -13.58 8.47 12.45
C THR A 499 -12.85 9.10 13.64
N ASP A 500 -11.85 9.95 13.40
CA ASP A 500 -11.09 10.66 14.42
C ASP A 500 -12.01 11.59 15.26
N LEU A 501 -12.88 12.34 14.59
CA LEU A 501 -13.88 13.18 15.26
C LEU A 501 -14.85 12.35 16.10
N LEU A 502 -15.36 11.22 15.57
CA LEU A 502 -16.28 10.34 16.31
C LEU A 502 -15.62 9.68 17.54
N ASN A 503 -14.31 9.48 17.51
CA ASN A 503 -13.53 8.94 18.64
C ASN A 503 -13.04 10.03 19.61
N CYS A 504 -13.04 11.29 19.21
CA CYS A 504 -12.56 12.39 20.04
C CYS A 504 -13.51 12.67 21.22
N THR A 505 -12.93 12.78 22.42
CA THR A 505 -13.65 13.11 23.66
C THR A 505 -13.38 14.53 24.17
N GLY A 506 -12.68 15.35 23.37
CA GLY A 506 -12.34 16.73 23.67
C GLY A 506 -13.50 17.72 23.49
N ASN A 507 -13.19 19.02 23.56
CA ASN A 507 -14.11 20.05 23.07
C ASN A 507 -13.97 20.20 21.54
N ALA A 508 -14.92 20.90 20.90
CA ALA A 508 -14.98 21.01 19.44
C ALA A 508 -13.65 21.49 18.83
N TYR A 509 -13.12 22.60 19.35
CA TYR A 509 -11.83 23.15 18.93
C TYR A 509 -10.67 22.15 19.02
N THR A 510 -10.55 21.41 20.12
CA THR A 510 -9.46 20.43 20.28
C THR A 510 -9.59 19.29 19.27
N CYS A 511 -10.80 18.78 19.09
CA CYS A 511 -11.06 17.71 18.13
C CYS A 511 -10.83 18.17 16.69
N ALA A 512 -11.24 19.39 16.35
CA ALA A 512 -11.04 19.98 15.03
C ALA A 512 -9.54 20.15 14.75
N THR A 513 -8.79 20.81 15.64
CA THR A 513 -7.35 21.04 15.47
C THR A 513 -6.55 19.74 15.29
N GLU A 514 -6.87 18.67 16.03
CA GLU A 514 -6.20 17.37 15.86
C GLU A 514 -6.39 16.81 14.44
N VAL A 515 -7.59 16.95 13.87
CA VAL A 515 -7.90 16.50 12.50
C VAL A 515 -7.31 17.43 11.45
N GLU A 516 -7.38 18.74 11.65
CA GLU A 516 -6.77 19.76 10.78
C GLU A 516 -5.26 19.52 10.62
N ASP A 517 -4.55 19.37 11.74
CA ASP A 517 -3.10 19.10 11.76
C ASP A 517 -2.77 17.75 11.09
N GLY A 518 -3.61 16.73 11.32
CA GLY A 518 -3.48 15.42 10.69
C GLY A 518 -3.63 15.45 9.17
N LEU A 519 -4.64 16.17 8.67
CA LEU A 519 -4.89 16.35 7.24
C LEU A 519 -3.78 17.18 6.57
N ALA A 520 -3.32 18.27 7.20
CA ALA A 520 -2.20 19.08 6.70
C ALA A 520 -0.90 18.26 6.62
N SER A 521 -0.63 17.42 7.63
CA SER A 521 0.51 16.50 7.62
C SER A 521 0.40 15.48 6.48
N LEU A 522 -0.78 14.93 6.24
CA LEU A 522 -0.99 13.96 5.15
C LEU A 522 -0.81 14.60 3.76
N ASP A 523 -1.34 15.81 3.56
CA ASP A 523 -1.18 16.58 2.33
C ASP A 523 0.30 16.85 2.02
N ILE A 524 1.06 17.39 3.00
CA ILE A 524 2.49 17.67 2.85
C ILE A 524 3.28 16.39 2.50
N ARG A 525 2.91 15.25 3.10
CA ARG A 525 3.60 13.97 2.83
C ARG A 525 3.33 13.49 1.41
N LEU A 526 2.05 13.46 1.01
CA LEU A 526 1.62 12.97 -0.29
C LEU A 526 2.14 13.85 -1.43
N SER A 527 2.00 15.16 -1.30
CA SER A 527 2.48 16.14 -2.29
C SER A 527 4.00 16.22 -2.36
N GLY A 528 4.72 15.70 -1.35
CA GLY A 528 6.18 15.59 -1.38
C GLY A 528 6.71 14.44 -2.24
N TYR A 529 5.83 13.59 -2.79
CA TYR A 529 6.22 12.46 -3.62
C TYR A 529 6.15 12.81 -5.09
N SER A 530 7.25 12.53 -5.80
CA SER A 530 7.30 12.66 -7.25
C SER A 530 6.58 11.49 -7.91
N THR A 531 5.78 11.81 -8.92
CA THR A 531 5.18 10.84 -9.82
C THR A 531 6.26 10.15 -10.65
N ASP A 532 5.93 8.95 -11.08
CA ASP A 532 6.82 8.10 -11.85
C ASP A 532 6.72 8.42 -13.35
N ASP A 533 7.14 9.64 -13.70
CA ASP A 533 7.30 10.08 -15.08
C ASP A 533 8.57 9.53 -15.68
N SER A 534 8.42 8.52 -16.55
CA SER A 534 9.55 8.00 -17.31
C SER A 534 10.24 9.11 -18.09
N GLN A 535 11.57 9.10 -18.04
CA GLN A 535 12.42 10.06 -18.71
C GLN A 535 12.10 10.21 -20.21
N LEU A 536 11.65 11.38 -20.62
CA LEU A 536 11.88 11.85 -21.97
C LEU A 536 13.34 12.30 -22.07
N SER A 537 14.16 11.60 -22.84
CA SER A 537 15.50 12.11 -23.15
C SER A 537 15.40 13.22 -24.20
N ILE A 538 15.69 14.47 -23.85
CA ILE A 538 15.96 15.52 -24.84
C ILE A 538 17.47 15.52 -25.10
N ASN A 539 17.89 15.31 -26.36
CA ASN A 539 19.31 15.25 -26.76
C ASN A 539 20.15 14.16 -26.06
N GLN A 540 19.60 12.96 -25.83
CA GLN A 540 20.27 11.88 -25.08
C GLN A 540 20.64 12.24 -23.63
N GLN A 541 20.04 13.29 -23.09
CA GLN A 541 20.10 13.62 -21.67
C GLN A 541 18.72 13.36 -21.05
N PRO A 542 18.64 12.64 -19.92
CA PRO A 542 17.44 12.58 -19.12
C PRO A 542 16.87 13.97 -18.87
N VAL A 543 15.63 14.24 -19.29
CA VAL A 543 14.89 15.38 -18.75
C VAL A 543 14.05 14.83 -17.62
N THR A 544 14.49 15.07 -16.38
CA THR A 544 13.67 14.88 -15.19
C THR A 544 12.63 15.99 -15.13
N GLN A 545 11.54 15.86 -15.90
CA GLN A 545 10.29 16.54 -15.58
C GLN A 545 9.46 15.55 -14.78
N ASN A 546 9.74 15.43 -13.48
CA ASN A 546 8.85 14.72 -12.59
C ASN A 546 7.83 15.75 -12.10
N SER A 547 6.55 15.43 -12.22
CA SER A 547 5.50 16.16 -11.51
C SER A 547 5.34 15.57 -10.11
N ASP A 548 5.00 16.38 -9.11
CA ASP A 548 4.64 15.85 -7.79
C ASP A 548 3.20 15.31 -7.80
N ILE A 549 2.90 14.36 -6.91
CA ILE A 549 1.54 13.84 -6.74
C ILE A 549 0.61 15.00 -6.37
N THR A 550 -0.49 15.13 -7.11
CA THR A 550 -1.53 16.10 -6.80
C THR A 550 -2.41 15.56 -5.68
N VAL A 551 -2.68 16.37 -4.66
CA VAL A 551 -3.53 15.98 -3.53
C VAL A 551 -4.81 16.83 -3.55
N TYR A 552 -5.93 16.15 -3.40
CA TYR A 552 -7.23 16.76 -3.13
C TYR A 552 -7.71 16.33 -1.75
N LEU A 553 -8.31 17.24 -1.00
CA LEU A 553 -8.94 16.95 0.29
C LEU A 553 -10.46 17.04 0.14
N ALA A 554 -11.19 16.10 0.72
CA ALA A 554 -12.65 16.14 0.75
C ALA A 554 -13.15 16.77 2.06
N THR A 555 -14.19 17.60 1.98
CA THR A 555 -14.92 18.02 3.20
C THR A 555 -15.59 16.81 3.87
N ILE A 556 -15.64 16.82 5.20
CA ILE A 556 -16.22 15.73 6.00
C ILE A 556 -17.74 15.85 5.99
N ALA A 557 -18.41 14.83 5.44
CA ALA A 557 -19.87 14.80 5.37
C ALA A 557 -20.54 14.75 6.75
N PRO A 558 -21.80 15.22 6.89
CA PRO A 558 -22.50 15.23 8.17
C PRO A 558 -22.66 13.82 8.74
N PHE A 559 -22.58 13.68 10.06
CA PHE A 559 -22.73 12.37 10.70
C PHE A 559 -24.14 11.79 10.48
N THR A 560 -24.19 10.48 10.22
CA THR A 560 -25.45 9.77 9.93
C THR A 560 -26.03 9.13 11.19
N ALA A 561 -27.30 8.71 11.12
CA ALA A 561 -27.91 7.97 12.24
C ALA A 561 -27.24 6.62 12.53
N ALA A 562 -26.58 6.02 11.52
CA ALA A 562 -25.78 4.81 11.70
C ALA A 562 -24.45 5.05 12.42
N HIS A 563 -23.90 6.27 12.31
CA HIS A 563 -22.65 6.68 12.95
C HIS A 563 -22.88 8.02 13.68
N PRO A 564 -23.67 8.02 14.78
CA PRO A 564 -24.16 9.25 15.37
C PRO A 564 -23.05 9.98 16.15
N GLY A 565 -22.68 11.17 15.69
CA GLY A 565 -21.84 12.10 16.43
C GLY A 565 -22.61 12.84 17.52
N THR A 566 -21.89 13.26 18.57
CA THR A 566 -22.41 14.23 19.55
C THR A 566 -22.47 15.63 18.94
N ALA A 567 -23.24 16.55 19.56
CA ALA A 567 -23.26 17.95 19.12
C ALA A 567 -21.88 18.62 19.15
N THR A 568 -20.97 18.18 20.04
CA THR A 568 -19.59 18.67 20.08
C THR A 568 -18.76 18.16 18.91
N GLN A 569 -18.94 16.91 18.52
CA GLN A 569 -18.24 16.32 17.38
C GLN A 569 -18.75 16.91 16.06
N GLU A 570 -20.06 17.16 15.95
CA GLU A 570 -20.64 17.84 14.79
C GLU A 570 -20.11 19.28 14.66
N ALA A 571 -20.04 20.03 15.76
CA ALA A 571 -19.42 21.36 15.76
C ALA A 571 -17.94 21.32 15.35
N ALA A 572 -17.19 20.31 15.80
CA ALA A 572 -15.80 20.12 15.36
C ALA A 572 -15.70 19.84 13.86
N ARG A 573 -16.60 19.01 13.31
CA ARG A 573 -16.68 18.73 11.87
C ARG A 573 -16.93 20.00 11.05
N GLU A 574 -17.84 20.85 11.50
CA GLU A 574 -18.11 22.15 10.88
C GLU A 574 -16.88 23.08 10.91
N GLU A 575 -16.12 23.09 12.01
CA GLU A 575 -14.84 23.80 12.13
C GLU A 575 -13.80 23.28 11.13
N VAL A 576 -13.61 21.95 11.04
CA VAL A 576 -12.68 21.32 10.08
C VAL A 576 -13.07 21.68 8.64
N ASN A 577 -14.35 21.59 8.28
CA ASN A 577 -14.79 21.92 6.92
C ASN A 577 -14.57 23.40 6.58
N THR A 578 -14.78 24.29 7.55
CA THR A 578 -14.47 25.72 7.38
C THR A 578 -12.97 25.91 7.16
N TYR A 579 -12.13 25.27 7.97
CA TYR A 579 -10.68 25.30 7.81
C TYR A 579 -10.23 24.81 6.43
N LEU A 580 -10.76 23.68 5.95
CA LEU A 580 -10.42 23.12 4.65
C LEU A 580 -10.75 24.09 3.50
N LEU A 581 -11.96 24.64 3.50
CA LEU A 581 -12.42 25.58 2.47
C LEU A 581 -11.62 26.89 2.48
N ASP A 582 -11.20 27.37 3.65
CA ASP A 582 -10.44 28.63 3.78
C ASP A 582 -8.95 28.47 3.41
N ASN A 583 -8.34 27.31 3.69
CA ASN A 583 -6.88 27.14 3.60
C ASN A 583 -6.39 26.38 2.36
N TYR A 584 -7.26 25.64 1.67
CA TYR A 584 -6.88 24.80 0.50
C TYR A 584 -7.65 25.18 -0.78
N PRO A 585 -7.71 26.46 -1.19
CA PRO A 585 -8.47 26.87 -2.36
C PRO A 585 -7.98 26.16 -3.64
N GLY A 586 -8.90 25.54 -4.38
CA GLY A 586 -8.58 24.78 -5.60
C GLY A 586 -8.06 23.36 -5.36
N GLN A 587 -8.04 22.89 -4.11
CA GLN A 587 -7.68 21.53 -3.71
C GLN A 587 -8.79 20.82 -2.93
N ILE A 588 -9.97 21.42 -2.78
CA ILE A 588 -11.11 20.84 -2.05
C ILE A 588 -12.15 20.25 -2.99
N ILE A 589 -12.60 19.04 -2.69
CA ILE A 589 -13.86 18.46 -3.19
C ILE A 589 -14.90 18.53 -2.08
N ASP A 590 -15.97 19.30 -2.29
CA ASP A 590 -16.93 19.56 -1.22
C ASP A 590 -18.02 18.48 -1.15
N PHE A 591 -17.59 17.29 -0.70
CA PHE A 591 -18.45 16.14 -0.45
C PHE A 591 -19.55 16.41 0.57
N ALA A 592 -19.27 17.20 1.61
CA ALA A 592 -20.26 17.56 2.61
C ALA A 592 -21.44 18.34 2.00
N ALA A 593 -21.17 19.32 1.14
CA ALA A 593 -22.23 20.02 0.40
C ALA A 593 -22.98 19.10 -0.58
N ALA A 594 -22.30 18.11 -1.17
CA ALA A 594 -22.91 17.20 -2.14
C ALA A 594 -24.08 16.42 -1.52
N VAL A 595 -23.97 16.00 -0.26
CA VAL A 595 -24.95 15.12 0.41
C VAL A 595 -25.77 15.83 1.50
N SER A 596 -25.48 17.10 1.80
CA SER A 596 -26.23 17.84 2.79
C SER A 596 -27.58 18.34 2.26
N THR A 597 -28.52 18.53 3.18
CA THR A 597 -29.90 18.94 2.83
C THR A 597 -30.02 20.32 2.19
N ASP A 598 -29.09 21.23 2.48
CA ASP A 598 -29.12 22.62 2.01
C ASP A 598 -27.97 22.94 1.03
N GLY A 599 -27.12 21.95 0.72
CA GLY A 599 -25.99 22.12 -0.19
C GLY A 599 -24.80 22.88 0.44
N ASN A 600 -24.69 22.94 1.77
CA ASN A 600 -23.59 23.58 2.48
C ASN A 600 -22.69 22.55 3.19
N ALA A 601 -21.37 22.77 3.15
CA ALA A 601 -20.38 21.94 3.82
C ALA A 601 -20.52 21.89 5.36
N THR A 602 -21.11 22.92 5.98
CA THR A 602 -21.32 23.00 7.44
C THR A 602 -22.74 22.65 7.86
N SER A 603 -23.57 22.16 6.96
CA SER A 603 -24.88 21.59 7.35
C SER A 603 -24.68 20.32 8.17
N SER A 604 -25.54 20.07 9.15
CA SER A 604 -25.45 18.88 10.03
C SER A 604 -26.40 17.74 9.64
N THR A 605 -27.07 17.86 8.50
CA THR A 605 -28.05 16.87 8.05
C THR A 605 -27.82 16.42 6.63
N VAL A 606 -27.85 15.09 6.44
CA VAL A 606 -27.78 14.42 5.12
C VAL A 606 -29.16 14.35 4.48
N LYS A 607 -29.24 14.44 3.15
CA LYS A 607 -30.51 14.27 2.41
C LYS A 607 -31.09 12.89 2.69
N ALA A 608 -32.41 12.83 2.89
CA ALA A 608 -33.09 11.57 3.14
C ALA A 608 -32.99 10.57 1.96
N ALA A 609 -32.81 11.06 0.72
CA ALA A 609 -32.63 10.22 -0.47
C ALA A 609 -31.27 9.50 -0.48
N ASP A 610 -30.28 10.07 0.20
CA ASP A 610 -28.91 9.54 0.26
C ASP A 610 -28.74 8.52 1.39
N LEU A 611 -29.83 8.20 2.10
CA LEU A 611 -29.81 7.27 3.22
C LEU A 611 -30.71 6.06 2.98
N SER A 612 -30.23 4.88 3.39
CA SER A 612 -31.00 3.65 3.51
C SER A 612 -30.82 3.10 4.93
N ASP A 613 -31.91 3.04 5.71
CA ASP A 613 -31.89 2.67 7.13
C ASP A 613 -30.85 3.46 7.96
N GLY A 614 -30.63 4.72 7.60
CA GLY A 614 -29.66 5.61 8.27
C GLY A 614 -28.20 5.44 7.85
N ASN A 615 -27.90 4.53 6.92
CA ASN A 615 -26.58 4.37 6.31
C ASN A 615 -26.51 5.07 4.94
N PRO A 616 -25.32 5.49 4.47
CA PRO A 616 -25.11 5.92 3.09
C PRO A 616 -25.69 4.92 2.07
N SER A 617 -26.47 5.40 1.12
CA SER A 617 -27.06 4.61 0.04
C SER A 617 -26.23 4.72 -1.25
N ALA A 618 -26.59 3.97 -2.30
CA ALA A 618 -25.99 4.17 -3.62
C ALA A 618 -26.17 5.61 -4.15
N ALA A 619 -27.27 6.29 -3.79
CA ALA A 619 -27.51 7.68 -4.17
C ALA A 619 -26.52 8.64 -3.49
N TYR A 620 -26.13 8.37 -2.24
CA TYR A 620 -25.08 9.13 -1.56
C TYR A 620 -23.78 9.13 -2.36
N TYR A 621 -23.33 7.95 -2.80
CA TYR A 621 -22.09 7.82 -3.57
C TYR A 621 -22.20 8.41 -4.97
N ALA A 622 -23.39 8.35 -5.59
CA ALA A 622 -23.66 9.03 -6.85
C ALA A 622 -23.57 10.56 -6.69
N ASP A 623 -24.09 11.13 -5.61
CA ASP A 623 -24.00 12.57 -5.32
C ASP A 623 -22.53 13.00 -5.06
N LEU A 624 -21.74 12.18 -4.33
CA LEU A 624 -20.31 12.43 -4.16
C LEU A 624 -19.53 12.38 -5.48
N ALA A 625 -19.81 11.37 -6.30
CA ALA A 625 -19.16 11.19 -7.60
C ALA A 625 -19.52 12.32 -8.58
N GLY A 626 -20.80 12.71 -8.63
CA GLY A 626 -21.24 13.86 -9.41
C GLY A 626 -20.52 15.14 -8.98
N ARG A 627 -20.36 15.35 -7.67
CA ARG A 627 -19.60 16.50 -7.18
C ARG A 627 -18.14 16.49 -7.60
N TYR A 628 -17.49 15.32 -7.58
CA TYR A 628 -16.12 15.17 -8.06
C TYR A 628 -15.98 15.57 -9.54
N VAL A 629 -16.89 15.11 -10.40
CA VAL A 629 -16.91 15.47 -11.83
C VAL A 629 -17.20 16.96 -12.03
N ASP A 630 -18.20 17.52 -11.34
CA ASP A 630 -18.55 18.94 -11.44
C ASP A 630 -17.36 19.86 -11.06
N ASP A 631 -16.63 19.53 -9.99
CA ASP A 631 -15.46 20.30 -9.54
C ASP A 631 -14.28 20.19 -10.54
N ILE A 632 -14.13 19.04 -11.23
CA ILE A 632 -13.17 18.88 -12.35
C ILE A 632 -13.57 19.76 -13.53
N ASP A 633 -14.82 19.67 -13.99
CA ASP A 633 -15.30 20.36 -15.18
C ASP A 633 -15.32 21.87 -15.05
N ALA A 634 -15.60 22.36 -13.84
CA ALA A 634 -15.53 23.79 -13.52
C ALA A 634 -14.10 24.36 -13.64
N GLY A 635 -13.09 23.50 -13.83
CA GLY A 635 -11.68 23.89 -13.73
C GLY A 635 -11.32 24.34 -12.32
N ALA A 636 -12.14 23.98 -11.32
CA ALA A 636 -11.85 24.24 -9.91
C ALA A 636 -10.70 23.34 -9.44
N LEU A 637 -10.53 22.17 -10.07
CA LEU A 637 -9.37 21.31 -9.92
C LEU A 637 -8.32 21.61 -11.00
N ILE A 638 -7.09 21.84 -10.55
CA ILE A 638 -6.03 22.39 -11.41
C ILE A 638 -5.45 21.33 -12.37
N TYR A 639 -5.50 20.03 -12.03
CA TYR A 639 -4.88 18.96 -12.83
C TYR A 639 -5.69 17.66 -12.80
N PRO A 640 -6.37 17.27 -13.90
CA PRO A 640 -6.85 15.90 -14.02
C PRO A 640 -5.63 14.94 -14.08
N PRO A 641 -5.77 13.66 -13.66
CA PRO A 641 -4.66 12.69 -13.53
C PRO A 641 -3.96 12.23 -14.84
N ASN A 642 -3.96 13.03 -15.92
CA ASN A 642 -3.48 12.64 -17.26
C ASN A 642 -2.04 13.09 -17.55
#